data_AF-A0A4T2HBJ8-F1
#
_entry.id   AF-A0A4T2HBJ8-F1
#
_cell.length_a   1.000
_cell.length_b   1.000
_cell.length_c   1.000
_cell.angle_alpha   90.00
_cell.angle_beta   90.00
_cell.angle_gamma   90.00
#
_symmetry.space_group_name_H-M   'P 1'
#
loop_
_entity.id
_entity.type
_entity.pdbx_description
1 polymer ?
#
loop_
_entity_poly.entity_id
_entity_poly.type
_entity_poly.pdbx_seq_one_letter_code
_entity_poly.pdbx_strand_id
1 'polypeptide(L)'
;MFLHVKYIKEIFVKKVVIFLLFFFALLSSERLIQADTLNAPSSQVSSSQVAETGGQLSVVDEAGQIKAILSNIQGEIIGVTAQFSSETNSGITVTFSMDEQGRYVAVLDRSAFAEEDQVFSLKLTAQLTDGSFQTLSDYSFEWKKDVVSAAEKPTALDNSDATLSKIEEEATSTTTSSAVNSSLTAGATSSTSNSLTRSSSNTIAGSSNGSTSVPSARVSTASKFSGTITVTNVNAASGTFDVIISNVVGSSSVQTVLVPIWSDINGQDDLRWYSATRQSNGTYKVSVNKKDHKDSTGQYHIHLYYQYSSGRGPIVDAIPFNLPAAQVQGKIQVQNVNAESGTFDVIISNVVGSSSVQTVLVPIWSDINGQDDLRWYSATRQSNGTYKVSVNKKDHKDSTGQYHIHLYYQYSNGRGPIVDGILFELPRVSNSPIVQIQNIDSDLGSFEVNISQVAMVSKDQEILVPIWSDINGQDDLRWYSATRQSDGTYKVSVNKKDHKYSVGKYHIHVYYDSYGSKNIVATTTVNLPSSRSYTVYIDPGHGGRDSGASYGGVHEKNLALSVANKLRDNLVQRGINVLMTRDGDYDVDFKTERSRMTNESNADLFISIHFNATGAGVSNSSGIETYWYQYDPEYQPKINKEMHNNPTRLAESEILANKVQESLIKETGAVNRGVRRETFAVLRETAIPAILVELGFMDNPSELPVIKQDSYHTRLAKALAQGVMNWYGAVEGK
;
A
#
# COMPACT_ATOMS: atom_id res chain seq x y z
N MET A 1 -27.78 -12.38 69.83
CA MET A 1 -27.84 -11.21 68.93
C MET A 1 -26.44 -10.89 68.40
N PHE A 2 -25.89 -11.84 67.65
CA PHE A 2 -24.66 -11.82 66.84
C PHE A 2 -24.78 -13.11 66.01
N LEU A 3 -24.28 -13.13 64.77
CA LEU A 3 -24.75 -14.03 63.69
C LEU A 3 -26.26 -13.90 63.40
N HIS A 4 -26.60 -13.12 62.36
CA HIS A 4 -27.64 -13.48 61.36
C HIS A 4 -27.75 -12.49 60.18
N VAL A 5 -27.16 -11.29 60.27
CA VAL A 5 -27.12 -10.31 59.15
C VAL A 5 -26.01 -10.64 58.15
N LYS A 6 -25.96 -11.89 57.67
CA LYS A 6 -25.05 -12.32 56.57
C LYS A 6 -25.69 -13.32 55.59
N TYR A 7 -27.00 -13.57 55.69
CA TYR A 7 -27.68 -14.65 54.92
C TYR A 7 -28.92 -14.23 54.12
N ILE A 8 -29.20 -12.92 54.00
CA ILE A 8 -30.42 -12.41 53.31
C ILE A 8 -30.09 -11.64 52.01
N LYS A 9 -28.83 -11.28 51.75
CA LYS A 9 -28.42 -10.64 50.48
C LYS A 9 -28.04 -11.60 49.34
N GLU A 10 -27.74 -12.88 49.60
CA GLU A 10 -27.40 -13.85 48.53
C GLU A 10 -28.62 -14.43 47.80
N ILE A 11 -29.79 -14.46 48.44
CA ILE A 11 -30.97 -15.16 47.90
C ILE A 11 -31.63 -14.40 46.73
N PHE A 12 -31.42 -13.09 46.60
CA PHE A 12 -31.91 -12.30 45.46
C PHE A 12 -30.98 -12.37 44.22
N VAL A 13 -29.73 -12.82 44.38
CA VAL A 13 -28.74 -12.88 43.28
C VAL A 13 -28.85 -14.18 42.48
N LYS A 14 -29.35 -15.28 43.08
CA LYS A 14 -29.38 -16.63 42.46
C LYS A 14 -30.66 -17.01 41.70
N LYS A 15 -31.56 -16.06 41.40
CA LYS A 15 -32.73 -16.28 40.53
C LYS A 15 -32.72 -15.53 39.19
N VAL A 16 -31.66 -14.79 38.89
CA VAL A 16 -31.47 -14.12 37.57
C VAL A 16 -30.44 -14.86 36.70
N VAL A 17 -29.66 -15.80 37.27
CA VAL A 17 -28.47 -16.40 36.64
C VAL A 17 -28.72 -17.81 36.05
N ILE A 18 -29.93 -18.36 36.19
CA ILE A 18 -30.28 -19.71 35.68
C ILE A 18 -31.55 -19.67 34.82
N PHE A 19 -31.55 -18.81 33.80
CA PHE A 19 -32.52 -18.86 32.69
C PHE A 19 -31.94 -18.43 31.33
N LEU A 20 -30.63 -18.17 31.26
CA LEU A 20 -29.95 -17.65 30.07
C LEU A 20 -28.57 -18.30 29.90
N LEU A 21 -28.58 -19.58 29.54
CA LEU A 21 -27.53 -20.28 28.78
C LEU A 21 -28.03 -21.70 28.42
N PHE A 22 -27.67 -22.17 27.23
CA PHE A 22 -27.99 -23.51 26.68
C PHE A 22 -29.47 -23.88 26.50
N PHE A 23 -30.13 -23.22 25.54
CA PHE A 23 -30.66 -24.01 24.43
C PHE A 23 -30.07 -23.51 23.09
N PHE A 24 -29.24 -24.39 22.53
CA PHE A 24 -28.44 -24.37 21.31
C PHE A 24 -28.77 -23.40 20.15
N ALA A 25 -27.70 -22.76 19.69
CA ALA A 25 -27.27 -22.70 18.28
C ALA A 25 -28.23 -22.14 17.21
N LEU A 26 -28.24 -20.80 17.10
CA LEU A 26 -27.59 -20.12 15.97
C LEU A 26 -27.25 -18.67 16.37
N LEU A 27 -26.56 -17.91 15.51
CA LEU A 27 -26.33 -16.46 15.66
C LEU A 27 -25.55 -16.02 16.92
N SER A 28 -24.42 -16.70 17.22
CA SER A 28 -23.29 -16.01 17.84
C SER A 28 -22.63 -15.10 16.79
N SER A 29 -23.17 -13.90 16.59
CA SER A 29 -22.48 -12.87 15.81
C SER A 29 -21.25 -12.40 16.60
N GLU A 30 -20.10 -12.96 16.25
CA GLU A 30 -18.82 -12.40 16.67
C GLU A 30 -18.79 -10.92 16.26
N ARG A 31 -18.58 -10.02 17.22
CA ARG A 31 -18.09 -8.69 16.87
C ARG A 31 -16.67 -8.89 16.36
N LEU A 32 -16.52 -8.90 15.03
CA LEU A 32 -15.27 -8.59 14.37
C LEU A 32 -14.75 -7.27 14.96
N ILE A 33 -13.75 -7.37 15.83
CA ILE A 33 -12.84 -6.27 16.09
C ILE A 33 -11.91 -6.28 14.89
N GLN A 34 -12.38 -5.65 13.81
CA GLN A 34 -11.62 -5.57 12.58
C GLN A 34 -10.49 -4.55 12.81
N ALA A 35 -9.26 -4.98 12.61
CA ALA A 35 -8.09 -4.13 12.77
C ALA A 35 -7.97 -3.20 11.56
N ASP A 36 -7.53 -1.97 11.79
CA ASP A 36 -7.22 -1.05 10.69
C ASP A 36 -6.01 -1.56 9.89
N THR A 37 -6.06 -1.43 8.57
CA THR A 37 -4.92 -1.74 7.69
C THR A 37 -4.00 -0.52 7.62
N LEU A 38 -2.84 -0.61 8.29
CA LEU A 38 -1.79 0.41 8.26
C LEU A 38 -0.66 -0.01 7.31
N ASN A 39 -0.34 0.84 6.33
CA ASN A 39 0.85 0.71 5.48
C ASN A 39 1.70 1.99 5.59
N ALA A 40 2.67 1.94 6.51
CA ALA A 40 3.49 3.07 6.91
C ALA A 40 4.99 2.69 6.94
N PRO A 41 5.68 2.68 5.78
CA PRO A 41 7.10 2.36 5.73
C PRO A 41 7.92 3.37 6.54
N SER A 42 8.94 2.91 7.26
CA SER A 42 9.83 3.82 7.99
C SER A 42 10.69 4.63 7.02
N SER A 43 10.88 5.92 7.31
CA SER A 43 11.65 6.84 6.47
C SER A 43 12.56 7.74 7.30
N GLN A 44 13.68 8.17 6.72
CA GLN A 44 14.47 9.26 7.29
C GLN A 44 13.72 10.57 7.04
N VAL A 45 13.63 11.42 8.07
CA VAL A 45 13.12 12.79 7.96
C VAL A 45 14.17 13.78 8.45
N SER A 46 14.40 14.86 7.70
CA SER A 46 15.44 15.84 8.04
C SER A 46 15.11 17.25 7.54
N SER A 47 15.78 18.27 8.09
CA SER A 47 15.75 19.64 7.56
C SER A 47 16.65 19.76 6.34
N SER A 48 16.18 20.46 5.30
CA SER A 48 16.98 20.86 4.14
C SER A 48 17.85 22.10 4.39
N GLN A 49 17.64 22.80 5.52
CA GLN A 49 18.37 24.02 5.89
C GLN A 49 19.50 23.76 6.90
N VAL A 50 19.35 22.74 7.74
CA VAL A 50 20.33 22.38 8.78
C VAL A 50 20.72 20.91 8.61
N ALA A 51 21.95 20.69 8.14
CA ALA A 51 22.52 19.36 7.99
C ALA A 51 22.49 18.59 9.32
N GLU A 52 22.35 17.26 9.23
CA GLU A 52 22.24 16.35 10.38
C GLU A 52 21.06 16.63 11.35
N THR A 53 20.15 17.57 11.08
CA THR A 53 18.93 17.75 11.89
C THR A 53 17.82 16.83 11.37
N GLY A 54 17.47 15.80 12.14
CA GLY A 54 16.47 14.82 11.71
C GLY A 54 16.46 13.51 12.50
N GLY A 55 15.94 12.45 11.90
CA GLY A 55 15.94 11.10 12.45
C GLY A 55 15.11 10.12 11.62
N GLN A 56 15.01 8.89 12.09
CA GLN A 56 14.20 7.84 11.48
C GLN A 56 12.77 7.83 12.07
N LEU A 57 11.80 8.21 11.25
CA LEU A 57 10.38 8.18 11.57
C LEU A 57 9.76 6.83 11.16
N SER A 58 8.82 6.36 11.95
CA SER A 58 7.87 5.30 11.59
C SER A 58 6.49 5.63 12.16
N VAL A 59 5.44 5.08 11.55
CA VAL A 59 4.10 5.01 12.16
C VAL A 59 3.74 3.53 12.30
N VAL A 60 3.29 3.11 13.49
CA VAL A 60 3.03 1.71 13.84
C VAL A 60 1.78 1.56 14.70
N ASP A 61 1.08 0.43 14.62
CA ASP A 61 0.18 0.01 15.69
C ASP A 61 1.01 -0.59 16.83
N GLU A 62 0.90 -0.02 18.03
CA GLU A 62 1.42 -0.60 19.26
C GLU A 62 0.34 -0.65 20.34
N ALA A 63 -0.22 -1.86 20.52
CA ALA A 63 -1.27 -2.21 21.47
C ALA A 63 -2.66 -1.61 21.18
N GLY A 64 -3.04 -1.47 19.91
CA GLY A 64 -4.33 -0.92 19.49
C GLY A 64 -4.32 0.62 19.46
N GLN A 65 -3.15 1.21 19.24
CA GLN A 65 -2.95 2.65 19.11
C GLN A 65 -1.91 2.90 18.01
N ILE A 66 -2.31 3.70 17.02
CA ILE A 66 -1.38 4.14 15.97
C ILE A 66 -0.48 5.24 16.53
N LYS A 67 0.83 5.04 16.47
CA LYS A 67 1.84 5.95 17.04
C LYS A 67 2.86 6.33 15.99
N ALA A 68 3.15 7.62 15.89
CA ALA A 68 4.33 8.14 15.21
C ALA A 68 5.53 8.09 16.18
N ILE A 69 6.62 7.48 15.75
CA ILE A 69 7.86 7.31 16.53
C ILE A 69 9.03 7.86 15.72
N LEU A 70 9.61 8.97 16.19
CA LEU A 70 10.85 9.53 15.67
C LEU A 70 12.02 9.04 16.53
N SER A 71 12.94 8.32 15.90
CA SER A 71 14.05 7.59 16.52
C SER A 71 15.38 7.91 15.82
N ASN A 72 16.51 7.41 16.33
CA ASN A 72 17.84 7.64 15.74
C ASN A 72 18.13 9.14 15.47
N ILE A 73 17.72 10.00 16.39
CA ILE A 73 17.69 11.45 16.17
C ILE A 73 19.10 12.04 16.12
N GLN A 74 19.28 12.97 15.20
CA GLN A 74 20.49 13.72 14.94
C GLN A 74 20.18 15.23 15.01
N GLY A 75 21.18 16.03 15.40
CA GLY A 75 21.02 17.46 15.68
C GLY A 75 20.51 17.75 17.10
N GLU A 76 20.62 19.01 17.52
CA GLU A 76 20.29 19.44 18.89
C GLU A 76 18.77 19.72 19.07
N ILE A 77 17.93 18.70 18.92
CA ILE A 77 16.46 18.81 18.98
C ILE A 77 15.92 18.67 20.42
N ILE A 78 15.19 19.67 20.89
CA ILE A 78 14.56 19.74 22.23
C ILE A 78 13.03 19.59 22.23
N GLY A 79 12.40 19.62 21.07
CA GLY A 79 10.94 19.50 20.91
C GLY A 79 10.57 19.08 19.49
N VAL A 80 9.45 18.36 19.33
CA VAL A 80 8.91 18.01 18.00
C VAL A 80 7.38 18.13 18.02
N THR A 81 6.84 18.81 17.01
CA THR A 81 5.40 18.81 16.68
C THR A 81 5.21 18.36 15.24
N ALA A 82 3.97 18.06 14.85
CA ALA A 82 3.60 17.87 13.46
C ALA A 82 2.21 18.45 13.17
N GLN A 83 1.96 18.81 11.92
CA GLN A 83 0.59 18.86 11.40
C GLN A 83 0.25 17.48 10.82
N PHE A 84 -0.83 16.88 11.32
CA PHE A 84 -1.37 15.61 10.85
C PHE A 84 -2.57 15.90 9.95
N SER A 85 -2.48 15.56 8.66
CA SER A 85 -3.45 15.96 7.61
C SER A 85 -3.84 14.80 6.71
N SER A 86 -5.07 14.83 6.17
CA SER A 86 -5.60 13.87 5.19
C SER A 86 -5.88 14.56 3.84
N GLU A 87 -6.45 13.83 2.89
CA GLU A 87 -6.86 14.34 1.58
C GLU A 87 -8.00 15.39 1.68
N THR A 88 -8.80 15.34 2.75
CA THR A 88 -10.00 16.19 2.93
C THR A 88 -9.89 17.23 4.06
N ASN A 89 -8.88 17.12 4.94
CA ASN A 89 -8.75 17.95 6.15
C ASN A 89 -7.43 18.75 6.16
N SER A 90 -7.52 20.07 6.41
CA SER A 90 -6.38 21.00 6.49
C SER A 90 -5.37 20.72 7.61
N GLY A 91 -5.69 19.81 8.54
CA GLY A 91 -4.75 19.20 9.48
C GLY A 91 -4.89 19.64 10.94
N ILE A 92 -4.54 18.74 11.85
CA ILE A 92 -4.53 18.96 13.30
C ILE A 92 -3.09 18.95 13.83
N THR A 93 -2.79 19.81 14.81
CA THR A 93 -1.45 19.84 15.41
C THR A 93 -1.29 18.74 16.46
N VAL A 94 -0.28 17.89 16.28
CA VAL A 94 0.10 16.81 17.19
C VAL A 94 1.46 17.13 17.82
N THR A 95 1.60 16.92 19.13
CA THR A 95 2.85 17.16 19.87
C THR A 95 3.46 15.83 20.28
N PHE A 96 4.77 15.66 20.08
CA PHE A 96 5.50 14.46 20.50
C PHE A 96 6.06 14.64 21.93
N SER A 97 6.03 13.56 22.69
CA SER A 97 6.70 13.44 24.00
C SER A 97 7.89 12.49 23.90
N MET A 98 8.98 12.76 24.61
CA MET A 98 10.13 11.85 24.66
C MET A 98 9.83 10.64 25.56
N ASP A 99 10.14 9.43 25.11
CA ASP A 99 9.99 8.19 25.86
C ASP A 99 11.24 7.83 26.71
N GLU A 100 11.14 6.78 27.51
CA GLU A 100 12.24 6.28 28.36
C GLU A 100 13.46 5.76 27.55
N GLN A 101 13.34 5.63 26.23
CA GLN A 101 14.41 5.23 25.32
C GLN A 101 14.98 6.42 24.52
N GLY A 102 14.53 7.65 24.79
CA GLY A 102 15.00 8.88 24.12
C GLY A 102 14.42 9.11 22.73
N ARG A 103 13.35 8.38 22.35
CA ARG A 103 12.63 8.59 21.08
C ARG A 103 11.50 9.58 21.31
N TYR A 104 11.17 10.38 20.30
CA TYR A 104 9.97 11.23 20.35
C TYR A 104 8.78 10.42 19.83
N VAL A 105 7.72 10.32 20.64
CA VAL A 105 6.52 9.52 20.35
C VAL A 105 5.27 10.39 20.42
N ALA A 106 4.36 10.21 19.47
CA ALA A 106 3.02 10.80 19.46
C ALA A 106 1.97 9.74 19.11
N VAL A 107 0.82 9.75 19.80
CA VAL A 107 -0.36 8.97 19.40
C VAL A 107 -1.11 9.73 18.31
N LEU A 108 -1.49 9.06 17.23
CA LEU A 108 -2.30 9.62 16.15
C LEU A 108 -3.75 9.20 16.32
N ASP A 109 -4.66 10.18 16.36
CA ASP A 109 -6.10 9.94 16.45
C ASP A 109 -6.78 10.29 15.11
N ARG A 110 -7.40 9.30 14.46
CA ARG A 110 -8.16 9.50 13.21
C ARG A 110 -9.59 10.01 13.43
N SER A 111 -10.06 10.18 14.67
CA SER A 111 -11.45 10.57 14.97
C SER A 111 -11.85 11.97 14.50
N ALA A 112 -10.87 12.81 14.12
CA ALA A 112 -11.07 14.15 13.55
C ALA A 112 -11.10 14.18 12.01
N PHE A 113 -11.07 13.02 11.35
CA PHE A 113 -10.92 12.85 9.90
C PHE A 113 -12.11 12.09 9.32
N ALA A 114 -12.22 12.03 7.98
CA ALA A 114 -13.29 11.31 7.32
C ALA A 114 -13.10 9.79 7.47
N GLU A 115 -14.20 9.02 7.44
CA GLU A 115 -14.10 7.55 7.50
C GLU A 115 -13.57 6.99 6.18
N GLU A 116 -13.81 7.71 5.09
CA GLU A 116 -13.30 7.48 3.74
C GLU A 116 -11.85 7.95 3.51
N ASP A 117 -11.24 8.72 4.43
CA ASP A 117 -9.83 9.15 4.31
C ASP A 117 -8.90 7.92 4.43
N GLN A 118 -8.07 7.69 3.41
CA GLN A 118 -7.14 6.56 3.35
C GLN A 118 -5.66 6.96 3.39
N VAL A 119 -5.32 8.14 2.87
CA VAL A 119 -3.94 8.66 2.84
C VAL A 119 -3.79 9.77 3.87
N PHE A 120 -2.76 9.66 4.70
CA PHE A 120 -2.46 10.59 5.78
C PHE A 120 -1.02 11.09 5.69
N SER A 121 -0.77 12.26 6.26
CA SER A 121 0.51 12.95 6.20
C SER A 121 0.87 13.61 7.53
N LEU A 122 2.15 13.61 7.87
CA LEU A 122 2.77 14.30 9.00
C LEU A 122 3.79 15.30 8.46
N LYS A 123 3.56 16.58 8.71
CA LYS A 123 4.52 17.67 8.43
C LYS A 123 5.20 18.05 9.73
N LEU A 124 6.41 17.54 9.97
CA LEU A 124 7.09 17.67 11.26
C LEU A 124 7.82 19.01 11.37
N THR A 125 7.78 19.60 12.57
CA THR A 125 8.58 20.77 12.95
C THR A 125 9.37 20.43 14.21
N ALA A 126 10.69 20.39 14.09
CA ALA A 126 11.62 20.28 15.21
C ALA A 126 11.89 21.66 15.83
N GLN A 127 12.08 21.69 17.15
CA GLN A 127 12.60 22.85 17.88
C GLN A 127 14.04 22.56 18.31
N LEU A 128 14.96 23.48 18.03
CA LEU A 128 16.38 23.36 18.36
C LEU A 128 16.72 23.98 19.73
N THR A 129 17.88 23.62 20.29
CA THR A 129 18.45 24.17 21.53
C THR A 129 18.58 25.69 21.56
N ASP A 130 18.78 26.34 20.41
CA ASP A 130 18.81 27.80 20.28
C ASP A 130 17.42 28.47 20.31
N GLY A 131 16.36 27.67 20.35
CA GLY A 131 14.96 28.11 20.34
C GLY A 131 14.37 28.32 18.94
N SER A 132 15.14 28.09 17.86
CA SER A 132 14.64 28.12 16.49
C SER A 132 13.78 26.89 16.15
N PHE A 133 12.99 27.00 15.08
CA PHE A 133 12.13 25.93 14.58
C PHE A 133 12.52 25.55 13.15
N GLN A 134 12.54 24.25 12.86
CA GLN A 134 12.98 23.66 11.60
C GLN A 134 11.93 22.68 11.09
N THR A 135 11.36 22.93 9.91
CA THR A 135 10.50 21.96 9.22
C THR A 135 11.37 20.81 8.71
N LEU A 136 10.99 19.58 9.04
CA LEU A 136 11.57 18.36 8.48
C LEU A 136 10.76 17.93 7.25
N SER A 137 11.36 17.15 6.35
CA SER A 137 10.68 16.58 5.19
C SER A 137 9.36 15.87 5.55
N ASP A 138 8.29 16.18 4.81
CA ASP A 138 6.97 15.56 4.95
C ASP A 138 7.02 14.02 4.93
N TYR A 139 6.18 13.39 5.74
CA TYR A 139 6.02 11.93 5.81
C TYR A 139 4.57 11.54 5.52
N SER A 140 4.34 10.63 4.58
CA SER A 140 2.99 10.17 4.22
C SER A 140 2.85 8.65 4.33
N PHE A 141 1.66 8.18 4.69
CA PHE A 141 1.34 6.78 4.89
C PHE A 141 -0.13 6.48 4.60
N GLU A 142 -0.47 5.20 4.37
CA GLU A 142 -1.86 4.75 4.25
C GLU A 142 -2.36 4.19 5.57
N TRP A 143 -3.57 4.60 5.98
CA TRP A 143 -4.28 4.06 7.14
C TRP A 143 -5.75 3.86 6.75
N LYS A 144 -6.13 2.61 6.47
CA LYS A 144 -7.46 2.24 5.98
C LYS A 144 -8.25 1.58 7.10
N LYS A 145 -9.46 2.09 7.32
CA LYS A 145 -10.44 1.49 8.21
C LYS A 145 -11.33 0.56 7.39
N ASP A 146 -11.44 -0.70 7.80
CA ASP A 146 -12.30 -1.65 7.08
C ASP A 146 -13.78 -1.34 7.38
N VAL A 147 -14.48 -0.84 6.37
CA VAL A 147 -15.92 -0.52 6.48
C VAL A 147 -16.74 -1.79 6.25
N VAL A 148 -17.20 -2.41 7.34
CA VAL A 148 -18.21 -3.48 7.28
C VAL A 148 -19.51 -2.91 6.69
N SER A 149 -19.92 -3.39 5.52
CA SER A 149 -21.22 -3.05 4.95
C SER A 149 -22.33 -3.59 5.86
N ALA A 150 -23.27 -2.73 6.24
CA ALA A 150 -24.43 -3.14 7.02
C ALA A 150 -25.31 -4.06 6.16
N ALA A 151 -25.32 -5.35 6.50
CA ALA A 151 -26.06 -6.37 5.76
C ALA A 151 -27.54 -6.01 5.61
N GLU A 152 -28.10 -6.28 4.43
CA GLU A 152 -29.51 -6.03 4.16
C GLU A 152 -30.40 -6.80 5.16
N LYS A 153 -31.28 -6.05 5.82
CA LYS A 153 -32.25 -6.59 6.76
C LYS A 153 -33.28 -7.42 5.97
N PRO A 154 -33.47 -8.72 6.28
CA PRO A 154 -34.41 -9.55 5.53
C PRO A 154 -35.83 -9.00 5.67
N THR A 155 -36.42 -8.61 4.55
CA THR A 155 -37.84 -8.28 4.43
C THR A 155 -38.69 -9.54 4.57
N ALA A 156 -39.87 -9.40 5.16
CA ALA A 156 -40.73 -10.53 5.48
C ALA A 156 -41.37 -11.15 4.23
N LEU A 157 -41.81 -12.40 4.37
CA LEU A 157 -42.67 -13.05 3.38
C LEU A 157 -43.95 -12.22 3.15
N ASP A 158 -44.26 -11.97 1.88
CA ASP A 158 -45.65 -11.88 1.44
C ASP A 158 -45.91 -13.02 0.43
N ASN A 159 -47.13 -13.53 0.39
CA ASN A 159 -47.44 -14.85 -0.17
C ASN A 159 -48.70 -14.74 -1.04
N SER A 160 -48.54 -14.16 -2.24
CA SER A 160 -49.64 -13.92 -3.18
C SER A 160 -49.34 -14.46 -4.59
N ASP A 161 -50.26 -15.30 -5.07
CA ASP A 161 -50.37 -15.91 -6.39
C ASP A 161 -49.23 -16.77 -6.94
N ALA A 162 -49.62 -17.99 -7.34
CA ALA A 162 -48.83 -18.91 -8.12
C ALA A 162 -49.52 -19.16 -9.46
N THR A 163 -48.77 -19.12 -10.56
CA THR A 163 -49.15 -19.83 -11.80
C THR A 163 -47.89 -20.35 -12.52
N LEU A 164 -47.82 -21.66 -12.77
CA LEU A 164 -46.89 -22.23 -13.74
C LEU A 164 -47.57 -22.28 -15.10
N SER A 165 -46.86 -21.94 -16.18
CA SER A 165 -47.07 -22.61 -17.47
C SER A 165 -45.91 -22.43 -18.46
N LYS A 166 -45.52 -23.56 -19.08
CA LYS A 166 -44.73 -23.74 -20.32
C LYS A 166 -43.24 -23.30 -20.30
N ILE A 167 -42.27 -24.11 -20.75
CA ILE A 167 -42.13 -24.93 -21.99
C ILE A 167 -41.97 -23.98 -23.21
N GLU A 168 -40.95 -24.08 -24.08
CA GLU A 168 -40.22 -25.28 -24.55
C GLU A 168 -38.69 -25.04 -24.72
N GLU A 169 -37.99 -26.07 -25.21
CA GLU A 169 -36.56 -26.05 -25.55
C GLU A 169 -36.27 -25.28 -26.85
N GLU A 170 -35.03 -24.84 -27.03
CA GLU A 170 -34.29 -25.31 -28.19
C GLU A 170 -32.87 -25.70 -27.76
N ALA A 171 -32.46 -26.92 -28.12
CA ALA A 171 -31.16 -27.48 -27.78
C ALA A 171 -30.42 -27.92 -29.04
N THR A 172 -29.12 -27.64 -29.12
CA THR A 172 -28.20 -28.40 -29.97
C THR A 172 -27.00 -28.84 -29.16
N SER A 173 -26.92 -30.15 -28.94
CA SER A 173 -25.90 -30.83 -28.15
C SER A 173 -24.71 -31.25 -29.01
N THR A 174 -23.52 -31.33 -28.38
CA THR A 174 -22.54 -32.39 -28.70
C THR A 174 -21.80 -32.88 -27.45
N THR A 175 -22.51 -33.60 -26.58
CA THR A 175 -21.92 -34.73 -25.81
C THR A 175 -21.41 -35.76 -26.85
N THR A 176 -20.37 -36.58 -26.71
CA THR A 176 -19.84 -37.45 -25.61
C THR A 176 -18.34 -37.72 -25.90
N SER A 177 -17.38 -37.69 -24.97
CA SER A 177 -17.08 -38.61 -23.84
C SER A 177 -16.61 -40.04 -24.20
N SER A 178 -15.51 -40.47 -23.56
CA SER A 178 -15.18 -41.85 -23.12
C SER A 178 -14.40 -42.84 -24.04
N ALA A 179 -13.13 -43.07 -23.68
CA ALA A 179 -12.35 -44.34 -23.74
C ALA A 179 -12.20 -45.05 -25.13
N VAL A 180 -11.44 -46.13 -25.37
CA VAL A 180 -10.74 -47.20 -24.58
C VAL A 180 -9.51 -47.68 -25.43
N ASN A 181 -8.53 -48.54 -25.07
CA ASN A 181 -8.17 -49.33 -23.88
C ASN A 181 -6.66 -49.74 -23.93
N SER A 182 -6.05 -50.08 -22.78
CA SER A 182 -4.91 -51.04 -22.61
C SER A 182 -3.54 -50.68 -23.22
N SER A 183 -2.38 -51.24 -22.79
CA SER A 183 -2.06 -52.34 -21.84
C SER A 183 -0.76 -51.98 -21.08
N LEU A 184 -0.37 -52.53 -19.92
CA LEU A 184 -0.54 -53.87 -19.34
C LEU A 184 -0.76 -53.83 -17.81
N THR A 185 -1.46 -54.83 -17.27
CA THR A 185 -1.70 -55.01 -15.82
C THR A 185 -1.62 -56.49 -15.41
N ALA A 186 -0.82 -56.79 -14.37
CA ALA A 186 -0.96 -57.93 -13.44
C ALA A 186 0.12 -57.80 -12.33
N GLY A 187 -0.10 -58.15 -11.06
CA GLY A 187 -1.33 -58.63 -10.41
C GLY A 187 -1.15 -60.00 -9.75
N ALA A 188 -0.60 -60.04 -8.53
CA ALA A 188 -0.51 -61.27 -7.74
C ALA A 188 -0.69 -60.99 -6.23
N THR A 189 -1.82 -61.48 -5.74
CA THR A 189 -2.36 -61.52 -4.37
C THR A 189 -1.42 -61.96 -3.24
N SER A 190 -1.72 -61.46 -2.05
CA SER A 190 -1.32 -61.95 -0.73
C SER A 190 -1.66 -63.43 -0.44
N SER A 191 -0.86 -64.09 0.41
CA SER A 191 -1.38 -65.02 1.44
C SER A 191 -0.35 -65.36 2.54
N THR A 192 -0.82 -65.39 3.80
CA THR A 192 -0.40 -66.28 4.92
C THR A 192 1.09 -66.32 5.41
N SER A 193 1.39 -66.52 6.70
CA SER A 193 0.52 -66.81 7.85
C SER A 193 1.13 -66.43 9.21
N ASN A 194 0.22 -66.03 10.11
CA ASN A 194 0.22 -66.10 11.59
C ASN A 194 1.46 -65.64 12.40
N SER A 195 1.35 -64.68 13.34
CA SER A 195 0.37 -64.44 14.42
C SER A 195 0.55 -65.33 15.65
N LEU A 196 0.68 -64.69 16.82
CA LEU A 196 -0.29 -64.88 17.90
C LEU A 196 -0.29 -63.68 18.86
N THR A 197 -1.48 -63.29 19.29
CA THR A 197 -1.72 -62.22 20.27
C THR A 197 -1.81 -62.80 21.68
N ARG A 198 -1.37 -62.05 22.71
CA ARG A 198 -2.21 -61.90 23.91
C ARG A 198 -1.84 -60.75 24.86
N SER A 199 -2.92 -60.05 25.20
CA SER A 199 -3.20 -59.14 26.29
C SER A 199 -2.71 -59.55 27.69
N SER A 200 -2.78 -58.55 28.59
CA SER A 200 -3.10 -58.62 30.03
C SER A 200 -1.98 -58.30 31.03
N SER A 201 -2.07 -57.08 31.56
CA SER A 201 -2.18 -56.71 32.99
C SER A 201 -1.65 -57.63 34.11
N ASN A 202 -1.19 -56.93 35.17
CA ASN A 202 -1.20 -57.33 36.59
C ASN A 202 -0.11 -58.29 37.13
N THR A 203 0.91 -57.65 37.74
CA THR A 203 1.36 -57.82 39.14
C THR A 203 1.88 -59.16 39.70
N ILE A 204 3.07 -59.04 40.32
CA ILE A 204 3.51 -59.66 41.59
C ILE A 204 4.04 -61.12 41.57
N ALA A 205 5.37 -61.21 41.76
CA ALA A 205 6.18 -62.14 42.58
C ALA A 205 6.08 -63.69 42.43
N GLY A 206 7.20 -64.36 42.72
CA GLY A 206 7.37 -65.83 42.67
C GLY A 206 8.47 -66.23 41.68
N SER A 207 9.76 -66.26 42.06
CA SER A 207 10.44 -67.21 42.97
C SER A 207 10.64 -68.60 42.36
N SER A 208 11.92 -68.96 42.14
CA SER A 208 12.35 -70.32 41.82
C SER A 208 12.42 -71.20 43.08
N ASN A 209 11.98 -72.46 42.96
CA ASN A 209 12.25 -73.55 43.90
C ASN A 209 13.11 -74.60 43.16
N GLY A 210 14.06 -75.33 43.75
CA GLY A 210 14.66 -75.29 45.10
C GLY A 210 16.13 -75.76 45.00
N SER A 211 16.93 -75.89 46.06
CA SER A 211 16.63 -76.61 47.30
C SER A 211 17.64 -76.33 48.44
N THR A 212 17.15 -76.46 49.68
CA THR A 212 17.85 -76.85 50.93
C THR A 212 18.99 -76.00 51.54
N SER A 213 18.77 -75.69 52.84
CA SER A 213 19.72 -75.42 53.94
C SER A 213 20.07 -73.95 54.29
N VAL A 214 20.38 -73.74 55.57
CA VAL A 214 20.10 -72.53 56.39
C VAL A 214 21.07 -72.54 57.61
N PRO A 215 21.42 -71.42 58.28
CA PRO A 215 21.68 -70.03 57.84
C PRO A 215 23.09 -69.54 58.23
N SER A 216 23.52 -68.36 57.75
CA SER A 216 24.31 -67.40 58.55
C SER A 216 24.37 -66.02 57.89
N ALA A 217 24.43 -64.97 58.71
CA ALA A 217 24.41 -63.58 58.24
C ALA A 217 25.82 -63.00 58.02
N ARG A 218 26.00 -62.20 56.96
CA ARG A 218 27.01 -61.14 56.98
C ARG A 218 26.70 -59.95 56.06
N VAL A 219 26.35 -58.83 56.70
CA VAL A 219 26.77 -57.45 56.42
C VAL A 219 26.85 -57.02 54.94
N SER A 220 25.94 -56.12 54.56
CA SER A 220 26.17 -55.16 53.48
C SER A 220 27.31 -54.21 53.87
N THR A 221 28.49 -54.39 53.28
CA THR A 221 29.55 -53.38 53.38
C THR A 221 29.19 -52.21 52.48
N ALA A 222 28.77 -51.09 53.07
CA ALA A 222 28.77 -49.80 52.37
C ALA A 222 30.17 -49.55 51.76
N SER A 223 30.23 -48.96 50.57
CA SER A 223 31.53 -48.63 49.96
C SER A 223 32.32 -47.76 50.92
N LYS A 224 33.50 -48.25 51.34
CA LYS A 224 34.42 -47.50 52.22
C LYS A 224 35.24 -46.46 51.45
N PHE A 225 34.78 -46.14 50.25
CA PHE A 225 35.42 -45.31 49.23
C PHE A 225 34.35 -44.42 48.60
N SER A 226 34.62 -43.13 48.48
CA SER A 226 33.76 -42.18 47.77
C SER A 226 34.60 -41.30 46.87
N GLY A 227 33.99 -40.86 45.77
CA GLY A 227 34.47 -39.79 44.91
C GLY A 227 33.28 -39.31 44.08
N THR A 228 33.33 -38.08 43.59
CA THR A 228 32.26 -37.49 42.78
C THR A 228 32.86 -36.83 41.55
N ILE A 229 32.51 -37.34 40.36
CA ILE A 229 32.92 -36.77 39.08
C ILE A 229 32.07 -35.53 38.79
N THR A 230 32.73 -34.46 38.38
CA THR A 230 32.09 -33.24 37.84
C THR A 230 32.86 -32.78 36.60
N VAL A 231 32.16 -32.25 35.58
CA VAL A 231 32.80 -31.69 34.39
C VAL A 231 32.67 -30.17 34.41
N THR A 232 33.77 -29.47 34.18
CA THR A 232 33.89 -28.01 34.24
C THR A 232 34.73 -27.49 33.07
N ASN A 233 34.82 -26.16 32.92
CA ASN A 233 35.67 -25.49 31.92
C ASN A 233 35.44 -25.99 30.47
N VAL A 234 34.20 -26.35 30.15
CA VAL A 234 33.80 -26.85 28.84
C VAL A 234 33.90 -25.73 27.80
N ASN A 235 34.73 -25.92 26.78
CA ASN A 235 34.84 -25.05 25.62
C ASN A 235 34.52 -25.86 24.36
N ALA A 236 33.35 -25.61 23.77
CA ALA A 236 32.87 -26.31 22.58
C ALA A 236 33.70 -25.99 21.32
N ALA A 237 34.29 -24.80 21.22
CA ALA A 237 35.07 -24.38 20.06
C ALA A 237 36.44 -25.08 19.98
N SER A 238 37.17 -25.16 21.10
CA SER A 238 38.40 -25.97 21.19
C SER A 238 38.11 -27.47 21.36
N GLY A 239 36.92 -27.83 21.83
CA GLY A 239 36.56 -29.20 22.19
C GLY A 239 37.31 -29.69 23.44
N THR A 240 37.50 -28.82 24.43
CA THR A 240 38.23 -29.13 25.68
C THR A 240 37.34 -29.04 26.90
N PHE A 241 37.57 -29.89 27.90
CA PHE A 241 36.87 -29.87 29.18
C PHE A 241 37.76 -30.38 30.32
N ASP A 242 37.47 -29.96 31.55
CA ASP A 242 38.13 -30.45 32.75
C ASP A 242 37.22 -31.43 33.51
N VAL A 243 37.73 -32.61 33.83
CA VAL A 243 37.09 -33.54 34.77
C VAL A 243 37.68 -33.30 36.15
N ILE A 244 36.83 -32.86 37.08
CA ILE A 244 37.19 -32.59 38.48
C ILE A 244 36.55 -33.66 39.37
N ILE A 245 37.38 -34.31 40.17
CA ILE A 245 36.98 -35.37 41.10
C ILE A 245 37.09 -34.82 42.52
N SER A 246 35.94 -34.73 43.18
CA SER A 246 35.80 -34.25 44.56
C SER A 246 35.40 -35.39 45.51
N ASN A 247 35.28 -35.09 46.80
CA ASN A 247 34.83 -36.03 47.84
C ASN A 247 35.63 -37.35 47.92
N VAL A 248 36.92 -37.31 47.53
CA VAL A 248 37.82 -38.46 47.48
C VAL A 248 38.13 -38.96 48.89
N VAL A 249 37.43 -40.00 49.31
CA VAL A 249 37.70 -40.77 50.54
C VAL A 249 38.18 -42.14 50.12
N GLY A 250 39.30 -42.58 50.70
CA GLY A 250 39.80 -43.94 50.53
C GLY A 250 40.53 -44.43 51.77
N SER A 251 40.85 -45.72 51.78
CA SER A 251 41.85 -46.25 52.72
C SER A 251 43.23 -45.63 52.43
N SER A 252 44.14 -45.72 53.40
CA SER A 252 45.52 -45.24 53.35
C SER A 252 46.45 -46.02 52.39
N SER A 253 45.89 -46.49 51.27
CA SER A 253 46.52 -47.38 50.28
C SER A 253 46.17 -47.04 48.82
N VAL A 254 45.39 -45.97 48.56
CA VAL A 254 45.20 -45.42 47.21
C VAL A 254 46.50 -44.76 46.75
N GLN A 255 47.06 -45.24 45.64
CA GLN A 255 48.30 -44.71 45.04
C GLN A 255 48.02 -43.63 43.99
N THR A 256 46.99 -43.81 43.16
CA THR A 256 46.57 -42.81 42.16
C THR A 256 45.08 -42.93 41.83
N VAL A 257 44.53 -41.83 41.32
CA VAL A 257 43.15 -41.71 40.83
C VAL A 257 43.19 -41.84 39.31
N LEU A 258 42.47 -42.83 38.76
CA LEU A 258 42.43 -43.13 37.34
C LEU A 258 41.05 -42.82 36.75
N VAL A 259 41.05 -42.18 35.59
CA VAL A 259 39.85 -41.73 34.89
C VAL A 259 39.95 -42.19 33.42
N PRO A 260 39.35 -43.33 33.04
CA PRO A 260 39.18 -43.67 31.64
C PRO A 260 38.07 -42.81 31.04
N ILE A 261 38.30 -42.36 29.81
CA ILE A 261 37.38 -41.55 29.03
C ILE A 261 37.36 -42.09 27.60
N TRP A 262 36.18 -42.13 26.98
CA TRP A 262 35.99 -42.43 25.57
C TRP A 262 34.75 -41.69 25.03
N SER A 263 34.66 -41.46 23.72
CA SER A 263 33.43 -40.98 23.08
C SER A 263 32.49 -42.12 22.73
N ASP A 264 31.19 -41.87 22.61
CA ASP A 264 30.21 -42.91 22.27
C ASP A 264 30.29 -43.34 20.77
N ILE A 265 30.95 -42.51 19.94
CA ILE A 265 31.15 -42.76 18.52
C ILE A 265 32.05 -44.00 18.34
N ASN A 266 31.51 -45.04 17.69
CA ASN A 266 32.16 -46.35 17.50
C ASN A 266 32.48 -47.11 18.81
N GLY A 267 31.94 -46.68 19.96
CA GLY A 267 32.20 -47.29 21.27
C GLY A 267 33.59 -46.96 21.82
N GLN A 268 34.23 -47.91 22.51
CA GLN A 268 35.53 -47.68 23.19
C GLN A 268 36.74 -47.60 22.24
N ASP A 269 36.56 -47.17 21.00
CA ASP A 269 37.61 -47.18 19.97
C ASP A 269 38.68 -46.08 20.19
N ASP A 270 38.36 -45.06 21.00
CA ASP A 270 39.24 -43.93 21.39
C ASP A 270 39.57 -43.90 22.90
N LEU A 271 39.35 -45.02 23.59
CA LEU A 271 39.50 -45.16 25.04
C LEU A 271 40.90 -44.77 25.55
N ARG A 272 40.95 -43.73 26.38
CA ARG A 272 42.20 -43.27 27.03
C ARG A 272 42.08 -43.25 28.54
N TRP A 273 43.08 -43.83 29.21
CA TRP A 273 43.23 -43.81 30.66
C TRP A 273 44.06 -42.61 31.10
N TYR A 274 43.45 -41.69 31.85
CA TYR A 274 44.12 -40.54 32.44
C TYR A 274 44.45 -40.82 33.92
N SER A 275 45.63 -40.37 34.37
CA SER A 275 45.96 -40.24 35.80
C SER A 275 45.60 -38.83 36.24
N ALA A 276 44.72 -38.69 37.23
CA ALA A 276 44.25 -37.38 37.67
C ALA A 276 45.26 -36.70 38.60
N THR A 277 45.59 -35.45 38.32
CA THR A 277 46.56 -34.65 39.09
C THR A 277 45.88 -34.08 40.33
N ARG A 278 46.46 -34.31 41.52
CA ARG A 278 45.94 -33.77 42.78
C ARG A 278 46.17 -32.25 42.86
N GLN A 279 45.14 -31.52 43.25
CA GLN A 279 45.12 -30.07 43.41
C GLN A 279 45.34 -29.67 44.88
N SER A 280 45.67 -28.40 45.13
CA SER A 280 46.00 -27.85 46.46
C SER A 280 44.82 -27.88 47.45
N ASN A 281 43.61 -27.65 46.95
CA ASN A 281 42.33 -27.80 47.66
C ASN A 281 41.92 -29.26 47.94
N GLY A 282 42.67 -30.25 47.45
CA GLY A 282 42.44 -31.67 47.67
C GLY A 282 41.56 -32.38 46.64
N THR A 283 40.99 -31.67 45.65
CA THR A 283 40.36 -32.32 44.49
C THR A 283 41.41 -32.88 43.53
N TYR A 284 40.99 -33.70 42.57
CA TYR A 284 41.85 -34.21 41.50
C TYR A 284 41.31 -33.75 40.14
N LYS A 285 42.21 -33.44 39.20
CA LYS A 285 41.85 -32.90 37.88
C LYS A 285 42.46 -33.71 36.74
N VAL A 286 41.67 -33.92 35.69
CA VAL A 286 42.10 -34.29 34.33
C VAL A 286 41.66 -33.19 33.38
N SER A 287 42.54 -32.74 32.48
CA SER A 287 42.15 -31.91 31.32
C SER A 287 42.06 -32.80 30.09
N VAL A 288 40.96 -32.67 29.34
CA VAL A 288 40.65 -33.49 28.16
C VAL A 288 40.52 -32.59 26.94
N ASN A 289 40.99 -33.09 25.80
CA ASN A 289 40.84 -32.45 24.49
C ASN A 289 40.31 -33.48 23.50
N LYS A 290 39.29 -33.14 22.71
CA LYS A 290 38.74 -34.06 21.70
C LYS A 290 39.78 -34.55 20.69
N LYS A 291 40.88 -33.83 20.46
CA LYS A 291 42.00 -34.28 19.61
C LYS A 291 42.66 -35.57 20.12
N ASP A 292 42.62 -35.79 21.43
CA ASP A 292 43.06 -37.02 22.08
C ASP A 292 42.04 -38.17 21.92
N HIS A 293 40.83 -37.85 21.44
CA HIS A 293 39.67 -38.72 21.20
C HIS A 293 39.14 -38.53 19.76
N LYS A 294 40.05 -38.56 18.77
CA LYS A 294 39.76 -38.54 17.32
C LYS A 294 38.91 -37.36 16.81
N ASP A 295 38.92 -36.23 17.52
CA ASP A 295 38.08 -35.04 17.31
C ASP A 295 36.57 -35.28 17.47
N SER A 296 36.16 -36.38 18.11
CA SER A 296 34.77 -36.75 18.39
C SER A 296 33.99 -35.70 19.21
N THR A 297 32.70 -35.56 18.92
CA THR A 297 31.75 -34.66 19.60
C THR A 297 30.49 -35.43 20.02
N GLY A 298 29.65 -34.83 20.87
CA GLY A 298 28.49 -35.52 21.44
C GLY A 298 28.84 -36.23 22.76
N GLN A 299 28.28 -37.41 23.00
CA GLN A 299 28.43 -38.11 24.28
C GLN A 299 29.84 -38.69 24.48
N TYR A 300 30.37 -38.46 25.67
CA TYR A 300 31.55 -39.08 26.25
C TYR A 300 31.15 -39.84 27.51
N HIS A 301 31.82 -40.96 27.77
CA HIS A 301 31.70 -41.73 29.01
C HIS A 301 32.91 -41.45 29.89
N ILE A 302 32.68 -41.14 31.17
CA ILE A 302 33.72 -40.76 32.12
C ILE A 302 33.53 -41.60 33.38
N HIS A 303 34.46 -42.52 33.66
CA HIS A 303 34.43 -43.37 34.87
C HIS A 303 35.53 -42.98 35.86
N LEU A 304 35.40 -43.41 37.10
CA LEU A 304 36.37 -43.21 38.18
C LEU A 304 36.84 -44.54 38.76
N TYR A 305 38.16 -44.73 38.87
CA TYR A 305 38.80 -45.89 39.50
C TYR A 305 39.91 -45.44 40.45
N TYR A 306 40.12 -46.21 41.52
CA TYR A 306 41.31 -46.06 42.38
C TYR A 306 42.31 -47.20 42.14
N GLN A 307 43.58 -46.83 42.04
CA GLN A 307 44.70 -47.76 41.94
C GLN A 307 45.31 -47.98 43.32
N TYR A 308 45.49 -49.23 43.71
CA TYR A 308 46.11 -49.65 44.96
C TYR A 308 47.42 -50.39 44.67
N SER A 309 48.23 -50.61 45.71
CA SER A 309 49.44 -51.45 45.63
C SER A 309 49.16 -52.90 45.21
N SER A 310 47.94 -53.40 45.42
CA SER A 310 47.47 -54.73 45.01
C SER A 310 46.81 -54.76 43.62
N GLY A 311 46.76 -53.65 42.88
CA GLY A 311 46.10 -53.53 41.58
C GLY A 311 44.98 -52.49 41.54
N ARG A 312 44.23 -52.47 40.43
CA ARG A 312 43.08 -51.56 40.25
C ARG A 312 41.87 -52.06 41.05
N GLY A 313 41.20 -51.17 41.77
CA GLY A 313 39.96 -51.49 42.47
C GLY A 313 38.73 -51.52 41.56
N PRO A 314 37.53 -51.70 42.15
CA PRO A 314 36.27 -51.52 41.44
C PRO A 314 36.11 -50.09 40.93
N ILE A 315 35.11 -49.90 40.06
CA ILE A 315 34.62 -48.57 39.68
C ILE A 315 34.03 -47.87 40.92
N VAL A 316 34.27 -46.56 41.03
CA VAL A 316 33.87 -45.72 42.17
C VAL A 316 32.68 -44.82 41.80
N ASP A 317 32.68 -44.29 40.58
CA ASP A 317 31.67 -43.39 40.03
C ASP A 317 31.70 -43.47 38.48
N ALA A 318 30.61 -43.08 37.81
CA ALA A 318 30.47 -43.11 36.35
C ALA A 318 29.40 -42.11 35.88
N ILE A 319 29.75 -41.23 34.94
CA ILE A 319 28.81 -40.28 34.34
C ILE A 319 28.96 -40.21 32.80
N PRO A 320 27.85 -40.02 32.06
CA PRO A 320 27.91 -39.52 30.69
C PRO A 320 28.09 -37.99 30.70
N PHE A 321 28.81 -37.47 29.72
CA PHE A 321 28.98 -36.03 29.48
C PHE A 321 28.81 -35.73 27.99
N ASN A 322 27.95 -34.78 27.62
CA ASN A 322 27.75 -34.42 26.21
C ASN A 322 28.54 -33.16 25.85
N LEU A 323 29.65 -33.32 25.11
CA LEU A 323 30.44 -32.24 24.56
C LEU A 323 29.65 -31.54 23.42
N PRO A 324 29.24 -30.27 23.57
CA PRO A 324 28.44 -29.60 22.55
C PRO A 324 29.21 -29.41 21.25
N ALA A 325 28.50 -29.47 20.12
CA ALA A 325 29.06 -29.06 18.84
C ALA A 325 29.39 -27.55 18.86
N ALA A 326 30.50 -27.17 18.22
CA ALA A 326 30.83 -25.77 18.01
C ALA A 326 29.80 -25.13 17.07
N GLN A 327 29.03 -24.16 17.57
CA GLN A 327 28.24 -23.28 16.71
C GLN A 327 29.21 -22.47 15.86
N VAL A 328 29.11 -22.60 14.53
CA VAL A 328 29.95 -21.82 13.62
C VAL A 328 29.45 -20.38 13.59
N GLN A 329 30.37 -19.44 13.77
CA GLN A 329 30.05 -18.02 13.87
C GLN A 329 30.62 -17.27 12.67
N GLY A 330 29.89 -16.25 12.23
CA GLY A 330 30.33 -15.21 11.31
C GLY A 330 29.28 -14.10 11.30
N LYS A 331 29.69 -12.86 11.05
CA LYS A 331 28.77 -11.72 10.92
C LYS A 331 29.07 -10.90 9.67
N ILE A 332 28.06 -10.69 8.85
CA ILE A 332 28.08 -9.88 7.64
C ILE A 332 27.97 -8.38 8.00
N GLN A 333 28.75 -7.55 7.33
CA GLN A 333 28.60 -6.10 7.29
C GLN A 333 28.88 -5.60 5.87
N VAL A 334 28.19 -4.53 5.44
CA VAL A 334 28.49 -3.85 4.17
C VAL A 334 29.20 -2.53 4.45
N GLN A 335 30.22 -2.22 3.66
CA GLN A 335 31.00 -0.98 3.75
C GLN A 335 31.44 -0.51 2.35
N ASN A 336 32.18 0.61 2.28
CA ASN A 336 32.76 1.14 1.04
C ASN A 336 31.72 1.30 -0.09
N VAL A 337 30.49 1.66 0.27
CA VAL A 337 29.38 1.85 -0.66
C VAL A 337 29.62 3.12 -1.48
N ASN A 338 29.68 2.97 -2.80
CA ASN A 338 29.63 4.07 -3.75
C ASN A 338 28.37 3.90 -4.62
N ALA A 339 27.44 4.85 -4.48
CA ALA A 339 26.16 4.86 -5.17
C ALA A 339 26.30 5.15 -6.69
N GLU A 340 27.26 5.99 -7.08
CA GLU A 340 27.49 6.39 -8.48
C GLU A 340 27.98 5.21 -9.32
N SER A 341 29.02 4.50 -8.84
CA SER A 341 29.52 3.30 -9.48
C SER A 341 28.66 2.07 -9.21
N GLY A 342 27.78 2.10 -8.20
CA GLY A 342 26.98 0.97 -7.76
C GLY A 342 27.84 -0.18 -7.22
N THR A 343 28.84 0.15 -6.39
CA THR A 343 29.81 -0.80 -5.85
C THR A 343 29.84 -0.79 -4.33
N PHE A 344 30.03 -1.95 -3.71
CA PHE A 344 30.13 -2.10 -2.26
C PHE A 344 31.03 -3.28 -1.87
N ASP A 345 31.58 -3.23 -0.66
CA ASP A 345 32.32 -4.35 -0.05
C ASP A 345 31.45 -5.05 0.99
N VAL A 346 31.37 -6.38 0.90
CA VAL A 346 30.81 -7.25 1.94
C VAL A 346 31.96 -7.79 2.78
N ILE A 347 31.96 -7.46 4.07
CA ILE A 347 32.95 -7.92 5.05
C ILE A 347 32.31 -8.94 5.97
N ILE A 348 33.04 -10.01 6.25
CA ILE A 348 32.63 -11.09 7.14
C ILE A 348 33.60 -11.14 8.30
N SER A 349 33.08 -10.82 9.47
CA SER A 349 33.78 -10.78 10.76
C SER A 349 33.45 -11.99 11.63
N ASN A 350 34.16 -12.15 12.76
CA ASN A 350 33.90 -13.20 13.76
C ASN A 350 33.83 -14.63 13.20
N VAL A 351 34.61 -14.94 12.15
CA VAL A 351 34.63 -16.27 11.51
C VAL A 351 35.27 -17.31 12.44
N VAL A 352 34.44 -17.95 13.25
CA VAL A 352 34.82 -19.06 14.15
C VAL A 352 34.35 -20.37 13.53
N GLY A 353 35.25 -21.01 12.78
CA GLY A 353 35.07 -22.37 12.31
C GLY A 353 35.72 -23.39 13.23
N SER A 354 35.30 -24.65 13.11
CA SER A 354 36.22 -25.77 13.40
C SER A 354 37.38 -25.74 12.41
N SER A 355 38.42 -26.54 12.63
CA SER A 355 39.55 -26.75 11.71
C SER A 355 39.18 -27.54 10.43
N SER A 356 37.98 -27.27 9.90
CA SER A 356 37.32 -28.01 8.81
C SER A 356 36.76 -27.10 7.71
N VAL A 357 36.66 -25.78 7.95
CA VAL A 357 36.19 -24.79 6.96
C VAL A 357 37.27 -24.60 5.89
N GLN A 358 36.92 -24.88 4.63
CA GLN A 358 37.78 -24.69 3.47
C GLN A 358 37.58 -23.32 2.83
N THR A 359 36.32 -22.89 2.66
CA THR A 359 35.98 -21.65 1.92
C THR A 359 34.81 -20.93 2.59
N VAL A 360 34.84 -19.60 2.57
CA VAL A 360 33.73 -18.73 2.93
C VAL A 360 32.99 -18.34 1.66
N LEU A 361 31.69 -18.65 1.59
CA LEU A 361 30.86 -18.43 0.41
C LEU A 361 29.75 -17.42 0.71
N VAL A 362 29.55 -16.48 -0.20
CA VAL A 362 28.60 -15.36 -0.08
C VAL A 362 27.79 -15.30 -1.38
N PRO A 363 26.58 -15.88 -1.43
CA PRO A 363 25.65 -15.59 -2.51
C PRO A 363 25.06 -14.19 -2.35
N ILE A 364 24.88 -13.51 -3.48
CA ILE A 364 24.26 -12.20 -3.55
C ILE A 364 23.30 -12.20 -4.74
N TRP A 365 22.12 -11.59 -4.58
CA TRP A 365 21.17 -11.29 -5.65
C TRP A 365 20.42 -9.99 -5.33
N SER A 366 19.89 -9.30 -6.33
CA SER A 366 18.97 -8.17 -6.12
C SER A 366 17.51 -8.66 -6.02
N ASP A 367 16.61 -7.90 -5.39
CA ASP A 367 15.18 -8.30 -5.35
C ASP A 367 14.47 -8.23 -6.71
N ILE A 368 15.08 -7.56 -7.70
CA ILE A 368 14.50 -7.37 -9.03
C ILE A 368 14.39 -8.74 -9.72
N ASN A 369 13.15 -9.18 -9.97
CA ASN A 369 12.81 -10.51 -10.50
C ASN A 369 13.25 -11.70 -9.60
N GLY A 370 13.57 -11.46 -8.33
CA GLY A 370 14.02 -12.49 -7.39
C GLY A 370 15.46 -12.96 -7.67
N GLN A 371 15.73 -14.26 -7.57
CA GLN A 371 17.10 -14.80 -7.70
C GLN A 371 17.61 -14.89 -9.15
N ASP A 372 17.15 -14.02 -10.05
CA ASP A 372 17.45 -14.11 -11.48
C ASP A 372 18.88 -13.62 -11.83
N ASP A 373 19.53 -12.89 -10.93
CA ASP A 373 20.92 -12.38 -11.01
C ASP A 373 21.86 -13.01 -9.95
N LEU A 374 21.43 -14.11 -9.32
CA LEU A 374 22.12 -14.80 -8.23
C LEU A 374 23.56 -15.20 -8.59
N ARG A 375 24.52 -14.65 -7.84
CA ARG A 375 25.95 -14.91 -8.02
C ARG A 375 26.62 -15.37 -6.73
N TRP A 376 27.40 -16.46 -6.83
CA TRP A 376 28.14 -17.05 -5.71
C TRP A 376 29.56 -16.51 -5.65
N TYR A 377 29.87 -15.71 -4.63
CA TYR A 377 31.20 -15.18 -4.39
C TYR A 377 31.99 -16.05 -3.39
N SER A 378 33.26 -16.31 -3.69
CA SER A 378 34.22 -16.82 -2.70
C SER A 378 34.89 -15.63 -2.01
N ALA A 379 34.77 -15.52 -0.69
CA ALA A 379 35.31 -14.38 0.04
C ALA A 379 36.82 -14.53 0.29
N THR A 380 37.59 -13.48 0.01
CA THR A 380 39.04 -13.45 0.16
C THR A 380 39.41 -13.13 1.60
N ARG A 381 40.25 -13.95 2.24
CA ARG A 381 40.72 -13.71 3.61
C ARG A 381 41.70 -12.53 3.66
N GLN A 382 41.49 -11.64 4.62
CA GLN A 382 42.30 -10.44 4.86
C GLN A 382 43.33 -10.69 5.98
N SER A 383 44.33 -9.80 6.10
CA SER A 383 45.45 -9.91 7.05
C SER A 383 45.03 -9.80 8.52
N ASN A 384 44.04 -8.96 8.80
CA ASN A 384 43.36 -8.83 10.10
C ASN A 384 42.46 -10.03 10.47
N GLY A 385 42.26 -10.98 9.55
CA GLY A 385 41.47 -12.20 9.78
C GLY A 385 39.99 -12.13 9.39
N THR A 386 39.47 -10.97 8.96
CA THR A 386 38.15 -10.89 8.31
C THR A 386 38.22 -11.45 6.89
N TYR A 387 37.06 -11.64 6.25
CA TYR A 387 36.96 -12.02 4.83
C TYR A 387 36.22 -10.91 4.07
N LYS A 388 36.56 -10.71 2.79
CA LYS A 388 35.98 -9.66 1.94
C LYS A 388 35.50 -10.22 0.59
N VAL A 389 34.35 -9.72 0.14
CA VAL A 389 33.89 -9.72 -1.26
C VAL A 389 33.75 -8.26 -1.72
N SER A 390 34.12 -7.95 -2.96
CA SER A 390 33.73 -6.70 -3.62
C SER A 390 32.65 -6.99 -4.65
N VAL A 391 31.62 -6.15 -4.68
CA VAL A 391 30.43 -6.31 -5.52
C VAL A 391 30.26 -5.08 -6.41
N ASN A 392 29.75 -5.28 -7.61
CA ASN A 392 29.41 -4.24 -8.57
C ASN A 392 28.05 -4.58 -9.18
N LYS A 393 27.12 -3.61 -9.25
CA LYS A 393 25.80 -3.83 -9.85
C LYS A 393 25.86 -4.34 -11.31
N LYS A 394 26.94 -4.08 -12.05
CA LYS A 394 27.14 -4.62 -13.41
C LYS A 394 27.22 -6.15 -13.47
N ASP A 395 27.68 -6.79 -12.40
CA ASP A 395 27.65 -8.24 -12.23
C ASP A 395 26.24 -8.77 -11.84
N HIS A 396 25.31 -7.85 -11.57
CA HIS A 396 23.92 -8.04 -11.13
C HIS A 396 22.97 -7.18 -12.00
N LYS A 397 23.15 -7.25 -13.34
CA LYS A 397 22.29 -6.63 -14.37
C LYS A 397 22.07 -5.10 -14.28
N ASP A 398 22.98 -4.39 -13.61
CA ASP A 398 22.86 -2.97 -13.25
C ASP A 398 21.64 -2.64 -12.34
N SER A 399 21.10 -3.65 -11.64
CA SER A 399 20.04 -3.51 -10.63
C SER A 399 20.39 -2.49 -9.53
N THR A 400 19.37 -1.89 -8.92
CA THR A 400 19.52 -0.92 -7.82
C THR A 400 18.43 -1.06 -6.77
N GLY A 401 18.71 -0.62 -5.54
CA GLY A 401 17.87 -0.88 -4.38
C GLY A 401 18.31 -2.16 -3.65
N GLN A 402 17.35 -2.98 -3.21
CA GLN A 402 17.60 -4.08 -2.29
C GLN A 402 18.40 -5.25 -2.87
N TYR A 403 19.40 -5.68 -2.10
CA TYR A 403 20.21 -6.87 -2.29
C TYR A 403 20.08 -7.82 -1.09
N HIS A 404 19.96 -9.11 -1.36
CA HIS A 404 20.09 -10.18 -0.37
C HIS A 404 21.54 -10.63 -0.31
N ILE A 405 22.08 -10.77 0.90
CA ILE A 405 23.47 -11.18 1.13
C ILE A 405 23.47 -12.23 2.23
N HIS A 406 23.76 -13.50 1.89
CA HIS A 406 23.86 -14.59 2.88
C HIS A 406 25.31 -15.05 3.10
N LEU A 407 25.54 -15.81 4.17
CA LEU A 407 26.83 -16.40 4.51
C LEU A 407 26.73 -17.93 4.64
N TYR A 408 27.66 -18.63 4.01
CA TYR A 408 27.81 -20.09 4.09
C TYR A 408 29.29 -20.48 4.26
N TYR A 409 29.53 -21.63 4.88
CA TYR A 409 30.85 -22.28 4.91
C TYR A 409 30.85 -23.56 4.07
N GLN A 410 31.94 -23.74 3.32
CA GLN A 410 32.26 -24.98 2.62
C GLN A 410 33.19 -25.83 3.48
N TYR A 411 32.85 -27.10 3.67
CA TYR A 411 33.64 -28.11 4.38
C TYR A 411 34.10 -29.19 3.39
N SER A 412 35.02 -30.06 3.84
CA SER A 412 35.53 -31.19 3.05
C SER A 412 34.46 -32.23 2.66
N ASN A 413 33.34 -32.30 3.38
CA ASN A 413 32.22 -33.21 3.14
C ASN A 413 31.00 -32.54 2.46
N GLY A 414 31.07 -31.25 2.11
CA GLY A 414 29.97 -30.51 1.49
C GLY A 414 29.78 -29.10 2.03
N ARG A 415 28.66 -28.47 1.67
CA ARG A 415 28.33 -27.11 2.11
C ARG A 415 27.46 -27.12 3.37
N GLY A 416 27.73 -26.19 4.28
CA GLY A 416 26.96 -26.01 5.52
C GLY A 416 25.58 -25.37 5.33
N PRO A 417 24.81 -25.26 6.44
CA PRO A 417 23.63 -24.41 6.50
C PRO A 417 24.00 -22.92 6.35
N ILE A 418 22.97 -22.06 6.30
CA ILE A 418 23.18 -20.60 6.39
C ILE A 418 23.76 -20.27 7.77
N VAL A 419 24.73 -19.36 7.82
CA VAL A 419 25.39 -18.90 9.06
C VAL A 419 24.87 -17.53 9.48
N ASP A 420 24.65 -16.65 8.50
CA ASP A 420 24.14 -15.28 8.68
C ASP A 420 23.47 -14.83 7.36
N GLY A 421 22.64 -13.80 7.41
CA GLY A 421 21.95 -13.25 6.25
C GLY A 421 21.36 -11.87 6.51
N ILE A 422 21.59 -10.93 5.57
CA ILE A 422 21.12 -9.55 5.66
C ILE A 422 20.50 -9.08 4.34
N LEU A 423 19.66 -8.05 4.45
CA LEU A 423 19.20 -7.22 3.35
C LEU A 423 20.05 -5.94 3.32
N PHE A 424 20.41 -5.46 2.14
CA PHE A 424 21.21 -4.25 1.94
C PHE A 424 20.62 -3.40 0.80
N GLU A 425 20.24 -2.16 1.11
CA GLU A 425 19.73 -1.21 0.12
C GLU A 425 20.91 -0.46 -0.54
N LEU A 426 21.18 -0.70 -1.82
CA LEU A 426 22.16 0.07 -2.59
C LEU A 426 21.57 1.45 -2.93
N PRO A 427 22.12 2.57 -2.41
CA PRO A 427 21.50 3.88 -2.58
C PRO A 427 21.42 4.31 -4.04
N ARG A 428 20.27 4.89 -4.44
CA ARG A 428 20.04 5.43 -5.79
C ARG A 428 20.58 6.86 -5.86
N VAL A 429 21.39 7.17 -6.87
CA VAL A 429 21.85 8.55 -7.12
C VAL A 429 20.74 9.33 -7.81
N SER A 430 20.14 10.27 -7.07
CA SER A 430 19.06 11.12 -7.59
C SER A 430 19.59 12.29 -8.41
N ASN A 431 19.92 12.03 -9.68
CA ASN A 431 19.92 13.08 -10.69
C ASN A 431 18.47 13.38 -11.07
N SER A 432 17.80 14.23 -10.28
CA SER A 432 16.44 14.69 -10.56
C SER A 432 16.43 15.47 -11.87
N PRO A 433 15.61 15.11 -12.87
CA PRO A 433 15.67 15.73 -14.17
C PRO A 433 15.18 17.17 -14.12
N ILE A 434 15.89 18.08 -14.80
CA ILE A 434 15.50 19.49 -14.91
C ILE A 434 14.37 19.60 -15.94
N VAL A 435 13.20 20.01 -15.49
CA VAL A 435 12.00 20.25 -16.31
C VAL A 435 11.88 21.74 -16.60
N GLN A 436 11.89 22.10 -17.87
CA GLN A 436 11.71 23.47 -18.36
C GLN A 436 10.46 23.54 -19.23
N ILE A 437 9.77 24.68 -19.20
CA ILE A 437 8.63 24.96 -20.06
C ILE A 437 9.06 26.02 -21.08
N GLN A 438 8.82 25.76 -22.36
CA GLN A 438 9.25 26.58 -23.48
C GLN A 438 8.13 26.67 -24.53
N ASN A 439 8.32 27.53 -25.55
CA ASN A 439 7.43 27.64 -26.70
C ASN A 439 5.95 27.79 -26.31
N ILE A 440 5.68 28.64 -25.31
CA ILE A 440 4.33 28.98 -24.86
C ILE A 440 3.69 29.86 -25.93
N ASP A 441 2.67 29.34 -26.58
CA ASP A 441 1.82 30.02 -27.57
C ASP A 441 0.47 30.31 -26.92
N SER A 442 0.18 31.60 -26.71
CA SER A 442 -1.06 32.07 -26.06
C SER A 442 -2.29 31.96 -26.95
N ASP A 443 -2.10 31.88 -28.26
CA ASP A 443 -3.16 32.04 -29.26
C ASP A 443 -3.68 30.65 -29.62
N LEU A 444 -2.77 29.75 -29.99
CA LEU A 444 -3.04 28.32 -30.13
C LEU A 444 -3.29 27.65 -28.77
N GLY A 445 -2.88 28.28 -27.66
CA GLY A 445 -2.98 27.72 -26.31
C GLY A 445 -2.13 26.47 -26.15
N SER A 446 -0.84 26.54 -26.46
CA SER A 446 0.09 25.40 -26.39
C SER A 446 1.38 25.74 -25.66
N PHE A 447 2.08 24.71 -25.18
CA PHE A 447 3.42 24.82 -24.62
C PHE A 447 4.20 23.52 -24.84
N GLU A 448 5.53 23.58 -24.72
CA GLU A 448 6.37 22.40 -24.72
C GLU A 448 7.05 22.21 -23.37
N VAL A 449 7.03 20.97 -22.88
CA VAL A 449 7.80 20.50 -21.73
C VAL A 449 9.12 19.92 -22.26
N ASN A 450 10.24 20.50 -21.86
CA ASN A 450 11.59 20.01 -22.15
C ASN A 450 12.20 19.43 -20.86
N ILE A 451 12.73 18.21 -20.94
CA ILE A 451 13.22 17.43 -19.80
C ILE A 451 14.69 17.08 -20.07
N SER A 452 15.57 17.50 -19.17
CA SER A 452 17.03 17.38 -19.29
C SER A 452 17.67 16.82 -18.02
N GLN A 453 18.97 16.50 -18.06
CA GLN A 453 19.71 15.84 -16.98
C GLN A 453 19.13 14.49 -16.51
N VAL A 454 18.33 13.84 -17.37
CA VAL A 454 17.79 12.49 -17.18
C VAL A 454 18.93 11.51 -16.90
N ALA A 455 18.90 10.87 -15.73
CA ALA A 455 19.80 9.76 -15.38
C ALA A 455 19.70 8.64 -16.44
N MET A 456 20.75 7.83 -16.64
CA MET A 456 20.76 6.81 -17.69
C MET A 456 19.62 5.79 -17.55
N VAL A 457 18.52 6.05 -18.23
CA VAL A 457 17.41 5.11 -18.43
C VAL A 457 17.89 3.94 -19.28
N SER A 458 17.47 2.73 -18.91
CA SER A 458 17.64 1.54 -19.73
C SER A 458 16.84 1.67 -21.03
N LYS A 459 17.07 0.77 -22.00
CA LYS A 459 16.33 0.80 -23.27
C LYS A 459 14.83 0.60 -23.14
N ASP A 460 14.38 0.12 -21.98
CA ASP A 460 13.02 -0.36 -21.74
C ASP A 460 12.26 0.53 -20.71
N GLN A 461 12.84 1.67 -20.31
CA GLN A 461 12.21 2.65 -19.42
C GLN A 461 11.62 3.83 -20.20
N GLU A 462 10.33 4.12 -19.99
CA GLU A 462 9.67 5.32 -20.51
C GLU A 462 9.72 6.48 -19.50
N ILE A 463 9.79 7.70 -20.02
CA ILE A 463 9.51 8.92 -19.25
C ILE A 463 8.05 9.30 -19.49
N LEU A 464 7.25 9.22 -18.44
CA LEU A 464 5.83 9.53 -18.46
C LEU A 464 5.55 10.87 -17.80
N VAL A 465 4.72 11.68 -18.43
CA VAL A 465 4.46 13.07 -18.06
C VAL A 465 2.94 13.28 -17.97
N PRO A 466 2.30 13.05 -16.81
CA PRO A 466 0.91 13.44 -16.60
C PRO A 466 0.81 14.96 -16.40
N ILE A 467 -0.17 15.54 -17.09
CA ILE A 467 -0.44 16.98 -17.15
C ILE A 467 -1.94 17.20 -16.95
N TRP A 468 -2.31 18.24 -16.20
CA TRP A 468 -3.69 18.68 -15.99
C TRP A 468 -3.73 20.18 -15.66
N SER A 469 -4.88 20.82 -15.79
CA SER A 469 -5.09 22.22 -15.35
C SER A 469 -5.64 22.30 -13.93
N ASP A 470 -5.54 23.46 -13.26
CA ASP A 470 -6.22 23.68 -11.97
C ASP A 470 -7.77 23.74 -12.11
N ILE A 471 -8.32 23.77 -13.34
CA ILE A 471 -9.74 24.01 -13.60
C ILE A 471 -10.55 22.72 -13.37
N ASN A 472 -11.30 22.68 -12.26
CA ASN A 472 -11.99 21.48 -11.73
C ASN A 472 -11.04 20.38 -11.21
N GLY A 473 -9.76 20.70 -10.94
CA GLY A 473 -8.77 19.71 -10.50
C GLY A 473 -8.30 18.78 -11.62
N GLN A 474 -8.01 17.52 -11.32
CA GLN A 474 -7.46 16.54 -12.29
C GLN A 474 -8.49 16.03 -13.32
N ASP A 475 -9.57 16.77 -13.56
CA ASP A 475 -10.68 16.35 -14.42
C ASP A 475 -10.27 16.24 -15.91
N ASP A 476 -9.25 17.01 -16.33
CA ASP A 476 -8.64 17.01 -17.67
C ASP A 476 -7.27 16.32 -17.74
N LEU A 477 -6.92 15.49 -16.74
CA LEU A 477 -5.61 14.84 -16.64
C LEU A 477 -5.33 13.90 -17.81
N ARG A 478 -4.15 14.07 -18.41
CA ARG A 478 -3.66 13.26 -19.53
C ARG A 478 -2.21 12.87 -19.33
N TRP A 479 -1.91 11.59 -19.54
CA TRP A 479 -0.56 11.04 -19.57
C TRP A 479 0.05 11.19 -20.97
N TYR A 480 1.29 11.68 -21.04
CA TYR A 480 2.10 11.77 -22.25
C TYR A 480 3.38 10.94 -22.09
N SER A 481 3.77 10.15 -23.09
CA SER A 481 5.13 9.59 -23.17
C SER A 481 6.06 10.62 -23.81
N ALA A 482 7.18 10.94 -23.16
CA ALA A 482 8.10 11.98 -23.63
C ALA A 482 8.99 11.47 -24.78
N THR A 483 9.06 12.23 -25.87
CA THR A 483 9.84 11.87 -27.06
C THR A 483 11.30 12.25 -26.88
N ARG A 484 12.21 11.28 -26.92
CA ARG A 484 13.66 11.51 -26.82
C ARG A 484 14.18 12.30 -28.03
N GLN A 485 14.95 13.36 -27.78
CA GLN A 485 15.59 14.21 -28.78
C GLN A 485 17.01 13.70 -29.11
N SER A 486 17.64 14.29 -30.14
CA SER A 486 18.98 13.91 -30.61
C SER A 486 20.11 14.32 -29.65
N ASP A 487 19.94 15.40 -28.91
CA ASP A 487 20.87 15.89 -27.88
C ASP A 487 20.81 15.10 -26.55
N GLY A 488 19.80 14.23 -26.39
CA GLY A 488 19.56 13.46 -25.18
C GLY A 488 18.52 14.04 -24.22
N THR A 489 17.93 15.20 -24.53
CA THR A 489 16.73 15.70 -23.85
C THR A 489 15.48 14.89 -24.23
N TYR A 490 14.37 15.12 -23.54
CA TYR A 490 13.08 14.52 -23.83
C TYR A 490 12.00 15.60 -23.89
N LYS A 491 11.06 15.49 -24.83
CA LYS A 491 10.06 16.54 -25.11
C LYS A 491 8.64 16.02 -25.11
N VAL A 492 7.72 16.82 -24.55
CA VAL A 492 6.26 16.69 -24.73
C VAL A 492 5.73 18.02 -25.27
N SER A 493 4.86 17.97 -26.27
CA SER A 493 4.14 19.14 -26.79
C SER A 493 2.67 19.05 -26.36
N VAL A 494 2.14 20.12 -25.78
CA VAL A 494 0.84 20.17 -25.09
C VAL A 494 -0.03 21.26 -25.73
N ASN A 495 -1.35 21.05 -25.81
CA ASN A 495 -2.29 22.05 -26.30
C ASN A 495 -3.61 22.03 -25.50
N LYS A 496 -4.23 23.20 -25.29
CA LYS A 496 -5.48 23.39 -24.53
C LYS A 496 -6.61 22.47 -25.01
N LYS A 497 -6.70 22.16 -26.31
CA LYS A 497 -7.73 21.25 -26.86
C LYS A 497 -7.70 19.84 -26.24
N ASP A 498 -6.51 19.37 -25.90
CA ASP A 498 -6.25 18.06 -25.32
C ASP A 498 -6.58 18.02 -23.81
N HIS A 499 -6.79 19.20 -23.22
CA HIS A 499 -7.20 19.48 -21.84
C HIS A 499 -8.45 20.38 -21.81
N LYS A 500 -9.50 20.02 -22.56
CA LYS A 500 -10.85 20.65 -22.54
C LYS A 500 -10.94 22.16 -22.81
N TYR A 501 -9.90 22.75 -23.39
CA TYR A 501 -9.73 24.19 -23.59
C TYR A 501 -9.59 24.97 -22.27
N SER A 502 -9.12 24.32 -21.21
CA SER A 502 -8.72 24.95 -19.95
C SER A 502 -7.59 25.97 -20.17
N VAL A 503 -7.57 27.01 -19.34
CA VAL A 503 -6.56 28.10 -19.37
C VAL A 503 -6.14 28.46 -17.94
N GLY A 504 -5.07 29.24 -17.80
CA GLY A 504 -4.46 29.51 -16.50
C GLY A 504 -3.46 28.43 -16.12
N LYS A 505 -3.46 28.00 -14.85
CA LYS A 505 -2.39 27.16 -14.31
C LYS A 505 -2.54 25.69 -14.71
N TYR A 506 -1.44 25.10 -15.19
CA TYR A 506 -1.23 23.69 -15.47
C TYR A 506 -0.17 23.12 -14.52
N HIS A 507 -0.38 21.88 -14.09
CA HIS A 507 0.61 21.07 -13.38
C HIS A 507 1.25 20.08 -14.35
N ILE A 508 2.55 19.88 -14.22
CA ILE A 508 3.35 18.94 -15.01
C ILE A 508 4.18 18.12 -14.04
N HIS A 509 3.87 16.83 -13.92
CA HIS A 509 4.73 15.90 -13.20
C HIS A 509 5.56 15.09 -14.21
N VAL A 510 6.72 14.60 -13.78
CA VAL A 510 7.57 13.69 -14.57
C VAL A 510 7.83 12.44 -13.76
N TYR A 511 7.59 11.29 -14.38
CA TYR A 511 7.79 9.95 -13.82
C TYR A 511 8.77 9.16 -14.69
N TYR A 512 9.57 8.31 -14.05
CA TYR A 512 10.19 7.17 -14.74
C TYR A 512 9.31 5.94 -14.52
N ASP A 513 8.90 5.28 -15.60
CA ASP A 513 8.29 3.96 -15.51
C ASP A 513 9.41 2.91 -15.50
N SER A 514 9.52 2.18 -14.39
CA SER A 514 10.52 1.13 -14.18
C SER A 514 9.80 -0.19 -13.97
N TYR A 515 9.62 -0.95 -15.05
CA TYR A 515 8.94 -2.25 -15.04
C TYR A 515 7.52 -2.20 -14.44
N GLY A 516 6.77 -1.11 -14.69
CA GLY A 516 5.43 -0.86 -14.16
C GLY A 516 5.41 -0.04 -12.86
N SER A 517 6.56 0.15 -12.20
CA SER A 517 6.68 1.04 -11.04
C SER A 517 6.92 2.48 -11.49
N LYS A 518 5.86 3.29 -11.46
CA LYS A 518 5.90 4.71 -11.82
C LYS A 518 6.38 5.55 -10.64
N ASN A 519 7.64 5.99 -10.69
CA ASN A 519 8.26 6.79 -9.64
C ASN A 519 8.31 8.26 -10.10
N ILE A 520 7.76 9.18 -9.31
CA ILE A 520 7.82 10.62 -9.59
C ILE A 520 9.24 11.13 -9.34
N VAL A 521 9.77 11.94 -10.26
CA VAL A 521 11.18 12.41 -10.22
C VAL A 521 11.35 13.91 -10.39
N ALA A 522 10.35 14.60 -10.93
CA ALA A 522 10.29 16.07 -10.94
C ALA A 522 8.84 16.57 -11.06
N THR A 523 8.61 17.81 -10.65
CA THR A 523 7.33 18.52 -10.80
C THR A 523 7.59 19.97 -11.21
N THR A 524 6.67 20.55 -11.97
CA THR A 524 6.65 21.98 -12.31
C THR A 524 5.23 22.43 -12.67
N THR A 525 5.02 23.73 -12.88
CA THR A 525 3.74 24.31 -13.28
C THR A 525 3.95 25.42 -14.30
N VAL A 526 3.04 25.57 -15.26
CA VAL A 526 3.01 26.72 -16.17
C VAL A 526 1.66 27.43 -16.09
N ASN A 527 1.67 28.76 -16.19
CA ASN A 527 0.45 29.50 -16.49
C ASN A 527 0.35 29.67 -18.00
N LEU A 528 -0.66 29.05 -18.62
CA LEU A 528 -1.02 29.25 -20.02
C LEU A 528 -2.03 30.41 -20.11
N PRO A 529 -1.61 31.63 -20.52
CA PRO A 529 -2.53 32.75 -20.63
C PRO A 529 -3.47 32.56 -21.84
N SER A 530 -4.73 32.98 -21.71
CA SER A 530 -5.57 33.18 -22.88
C SER A 530 -5.30 34.57 -23.47
N SER A 531 -4.93 34.66 -24.74
CA SER A 531 -4.82 35.95 -25.44
C SER A 531 -6.16 36.52 -25.90
N ARG A 532 -7.20 35.67 -26.02
CA ARG A 532 -8.58 36.07 -26.31
C ARG A 532 -9.53 35.68 -25.18
N SER A 533 -10.01 36.66 -24.43
CA SER A 533 -11.07 36.46 -23.44
C SER A 533 -12.43 36.60 -24.11
N TYR A 534 -12.98 35.46 -24.54
CA TYR A 534 -14.30 35.37 -25.15
C TYR A 534 -15.41 35.89 -24.24
N THR A 535 -16.49 36.39 -24.83
CA THR A 535 -17.65 36.94 -24.12
C THR A 535 -18.94 36.22 -24.53
N VAL A 536 -19.60 35.54 -23.60
CA VAL A 536 -20.92 34.93 -23.79
C VAL A 536 -22.02 35.87 -23.33
N TYR A 537 -23.06 36.05 -24.13
CA TYR A 537 -24.30 36.68 -23.72
C TYR A 537 -25.36 35.62 -23.36
N ILE A 538 -25.76 35.57 -22.09
CA ILE A 538 -26.80 34.64 -21.61
C ILE A 538 -28.13 35.38 -21.49
N ASP A 539 -29.19 34.79 -22.01
CA ASP A 539 -30.54 35.33 -21.95
C ASP A 539 -31.48 34.37 -21.19
N PRO A 540 -31.72 34.57 -19.88
CA PRO A 540 -32.72 33.80 -19.16
C PRO A 540 -34.12 34.22 -19.63
N GLY A 541 -34.83 33.31 -20.28
CA GLY A 541 -36.15 33.52 -20.87
C GLY A 541 -37.16 34.12 -19.88
N HIS A 542 -38.14 34.86 -20.40
CA HIS A 542 -39.20 35.52 -19.62
C HIS A 542 -38.63 36.45 -18.52
N GLY A 543 -39.40 36.77 -17.47
CA GLY A 543 -38.98 37.65 -16.37
C GLY A 543 -40.00 38.73 -16.03
N GLY A 544 -40.03 39.17 -14.77
CA GLY A 544 -40.93 40.22 -14.30
C GLY A 544 -42.39 39.78 -14.33
N ARG A 545 -43.21 40.46 -15.14
CA ARG A 545 -44.64 40.16 -15.35
C ARG A 545 -44.86 38.95 -16.26
N ASP A 546 -43.88 38.63 -17.10
CA ASP A 546 -43.90 37.43 -17.93
C ASP A 546 -43.33 36.25 -17.14
N SER A 547 -44.19 35.29 -16.79
CA SER A 547 -43.81 34.08 -16.06
C SER A 547 -43.13 33.02 -16.91
N GLY A 548 -43.33 33.05 -18.23
CA GLY A 548 -43.27 31.85 -19.08
C GLY A 548 -44.24 30.76 -18.62
N ALA A 549 -43.97 29.51 -19.01
CA ALA A 549 -44.72 28.34 -18.59
C ALA A 549 -44.83 28.23 -17.06
N SER A 550 -46.00 27.82 -16.55
CA SER A 550 -46.31 27.87 -15.12
C SER A 550 -47.07 26.62 -14.67
N TYR A 551 -46.33 25.64 -14.15
CA TYR A 551 -46.84 24.30 -13.85
C TYR A 551 -46.42 23.82 -12.46
N GLY A 552 -47.35 23.18 -11.75
CA GLY A 552 -47.09 22.58 -10.43
C GLY A 552 -46.47 23.52 -9.39
N GLY A 553 -46.78 24.82 -9.44
CA GLY A 553 -46.27 25.82 -8.49
C GLY A 553 -44.89 26.40 -8.79
N VAL A 554 -44.32 26.20 -9.98
CA VAL A 554 -43.09 26.89 -10.44
C VAL A 554 -43.31 27.59 -11.77
N HIS A 555 -42.52 28.64 -12.00
CA HIS A 555 -42.54 29.46 -13.22
C HIS A 555 -41.22 29.30 -13.98
N GLU A 556 -41.30 29.16 -15.30
CA GLU A 556 -40.18 29.04 -16.22
C GLU A 556 -39.11 30.12 -15.99
N LYS A 557 -39.53 31.39 -15.82
CA LYS A 557 -38.62 32.52 -15.58
C LYS A 557 -37.65 32.32 -14.40
N ASN A 558 -38.02 31.50 -13.41
CA ASN A 558 -37.19 31.21 -12.23
C ASN A 558 -36.23 30.05 -12.51
N LEU A 559 -36.69 29.04 -13.24
CA LEU A 559 -35.88 27.88 -13.66
C LEU A 559 -34.78 28.33 -14.64
N ALA A 560 -35.16 29.08 -15.67
CA ALA A 560 -34.25 29.69 -16.64
C ALA A 560 -33.18 30.56 -15.96
N LEU A 561 -33.57 31.42 -15.00
CA LEU A 561 -32.63 32.26 -14.25
C LEU A 561 -31.68 31.44 -13.36
N SER A 562 -32.15 30.34 -12.77
CA SER A 562 -31.32 29.45 -11.95
C SER A 562 -30.24 28.75 -12.79
N VAL A 563 -30.61 28.20 -13.96
CA VAL A 563 -29.65 27.59 -14.90
C VAL A 563 -28.69 28.65 -15.46
N ALA A 564 -29.19 29.83 -15.84
CA ALA A 564 -28.38 30.91 -16.40
C ALA A 564 -27.31 31.43 -15.43
N ASN A 565 -27.65 31.62 -14.15
CA ASN A 565 -26.68 32.00 -13.11
C ASN A 565 -25.59 30.93 -12.93
N LYS A 566 -25.97 29.64 -12.85
CA LYS A 566 -25.00 28.53 -12.77
C LYS A 566 -24.15 28.42 -14.04
N LEU A 567 -24.68 28.75 -15.22
CA LEU A 567 -23.93 28.77 -16.48
C LEU A 567 -22.91 29.91 -16.48
N ARG A 568 -23.29 31.11 -16.04
CA ARG A 568 -22.36 32.23 -15.82
C ARG A 568 -21.18 31.79 -14.95
N ASP A 569 -21.46 31.20 -13.80
CA ASP A 569 -20.42 30.84 -12.82
C ASP A 569 -19.47 29.78 -13.39
N ASN A 570 -20.01 28.78 -14.11
CA ASN A 570 -19.22 27.77 -14.83
C ASN A 570 -18.33 28.35 -15.95
N LEU A 571 -18.77 29.41 -16.63
CA LEU A 571 -18.03 30.06 -17.71
C LEU A 571 -16.96 31.01 -17.17
N VAL A 572 -17.27 31.80 -16.14
CA VAL A 572 -16.32 32.69 -15.46
C VAL A 572 -15.15 31.89 -14.87
N GLN A 573 -15.41 30.71 -14.28
CA GLN A 573 -14.37 29.79 -13.82
C GLN A 573 -13.44 29.28 -14.94
N ARG A 574 -13.87 29.35 -16.21
CA ARG A 574 -13.09 28.97 -17.39
C ARG A 574 -12.41 30.17 -18.08
N GLY A 575 -12.41 31.35 -17.44
CA GLY A 575 -11.80 32.58 -17.98
C GLY A 575 -12.63 33.27 -19.08
N ILE A 576 -13.92 32.90 -19.21
CA ILE A 576 -14.85 33.45 -20.19
C ILE A 576 -15.63 34.61 -19.56
N ASN A 577 -15.67 35.77 -20.22
CA ASN A 577 -16.52 36.88 -19.81
C ASN A 577 -17.98 36.51 -20.04
N VAL A 578 -18.87 36.97 -19.15
CA VAL A 578 -20.30 36.70 -19.27
C VAL A 578 -21.11 37.97 -19.06
N LEU A 579 -21.99 38.25 -20.02
CA LEU A 579 -23.03 39.27 -19.95
C LEU A 579 -24.39 38.57 -19.85
N MET A 580 -25.39 39.24 -19.28
CA MET A 580 -26.74 38.69 -19.10
C MET A 580 -27.81 39.71 -19.48
N THR A 581 -28.90 39.29 -20.12
CA THR A 581 -30.05 40.19 -20.40
C THR A 581 -30.77 40.57 -19.11
N ARG A 582 -30.80 39.65 -18.15
CA ARG A 582 -31.18 39.88 -16.76
C ARG A 582 -30.42 38.97 -15.80
N ASP A 583 -30.09 39.50 -14.63
CA ASP A 583 -29.55 38.76 -13.48
C ASP A 583 -30.61 38.53 -12.38
N GLY A 584 -31.72 39.29 -12.43
CA GLY A 584 -32.85 39.20 -11.52
C GLY A 584 -34.20 38.96 -12.19
N ASP A 585 -35.28 39.17 -11.42
CA ASP A 585 -36.67 38.99 -11.86
C ASP A 585 -37.31 40.32 -12.29
N TYR A 586 -37.04 40.74 -13.53
CA TYR A 586 -37.60 41.94 -14.14
C TYR A 586 -37.91 41.74 -15.63
N ASP A 587 -38.76 42.61 -16.18
CA ASP A 587 -39.16 42.56 -17.59
C ASP A 587 -37.99 42.94 -18.52
N VAL A 588 -37.76 42.16 -19.58
CA VAL A 588 -36.92 42.55 -20.73
C VAL A 588 -37.64 42.16 -22.02
N ASP A 589 -37.85 43.12 -22.93
CA ASP A 589 -38.62 42.91 -24.16
C ASP A 589 -37.99 41.83 -25.06
N PHE A 590 -38.80 40.84 -25.40
CA PHE A 590 -38.42 39.72 -26.27
C PHE A 590 -38.45 40.05 -27.76
N LYS A 591 -39.11 41.15 -28.17
CA LYS A 591 -39.30 41.51 -29.59
C LYS A 591 -38.05 42.12 -30.21
N THR A 592 -37.23 42.78 -29.40
CA THR A 592 -36.07 43.57 -29.81
C THR A 592 -35.03 43.72 -28.70
N GLU A 593 -35.41 43.98 -27.44
CA GLU A 593 -34.46 44.48 -26.44
C GLU A 593 -33.36 43.47 -26.05
N ARG A 594 -33.71 42.19 -25.82
CA ARG A 594 -32.72 41.13 -25.50
C ARG A 594 -31.62 41.04 -26.56
N SER A 595 -32.02 41.07 -27.83
CA SER A 595 -31.10 41.10 -28.97
C SER A 595 -30.38 42.44 -29.11
N ARG A 596 -31.02 43.58 -28.80
CA ARG A 596 -30.39 44.90 -28.85
C ARG A 596 -29.25 45.01 -27.83
N MET A 597 -29.49 44.61 -26.58
CA MET A 597 -28.48 44.54 -25.52
C MET A 597 -27.29 43.63 -25.90
N THR A 598 -27.57 42.57 -26.68
CA THR A 598 -26.54 41.66 -27.22
C THR A 598 -25.75 42.31 -28.36
N ASN A 599 -26.44 42.93 -29.33
CA ASN A 599 -25.84 43.57 -30.51
C ASN A 599 -25.06 44.85 -30.18
N GLU A 600 -25.43 45.55 -29.10
CA GLU A 600 -24.71 46.70 -28.53
C GLU A 600 -23.50 46.28 -27.66
N SER A 601 -23.19 44.98 -27.59
CA SER A 601 -22.07 44.40 -26.83
C SER A 601 -21.03 43.73 -27.72
N ASN A 602 -19.82 43.53 -27.17
CA ASN A 602 -18.75 42.77 -27.83
C ASN A 602 -18.82 41.26 -27.50
N ALA A 603 -20.02 40.67 -27.48
CA ALA A 603 -20.20 39.24 -27.26
C ALA A 603 -19.87 38.42 -28.51
N ASP A 604 -19.21 37.28 -28.35
CA ASP A 604 -18.89 36.34 -29.44
C ASP A 604 -20.04 35.38 -29.74
N LEU A 605 -20.91 35.09 -28.76
CA LEU A 605 -22.09 34.22 -28.92
C LEU A 605 -23.23 34.55 -27.95
N PHE A 606 -24.45 34.12 -28.30
CA PHE A 606 -25.68 34.31 -27.54
C PHE A 606 -26.40 32.98 -27.24
N ILE A 607 -26.86 32.80 -26.01
CA ILE A 607 -27.65 31.62 -25.57
C ILE A 607 -28.89 32.08 -24.80
N SER A 608 -30.08 31.89 -25.38
CA SER A 608 -31.35 32.03 -24.68
C SER A 608 -31.75 30.71 -24.00
N ILE A 609 -32.20 30.76 -22.74
CA ILE A 609 -32.50 29.59 -21.91
C ILE A 609 -33.98 29.56 -21.54
N HIS A 610 -34.66 28.48 -21.90
CA HIS A 610 -36.09 28.25 -21.74
C HIS A 610 -36.41 26.84 -21.22
N PHE A 611 -37.67 26.63 -20.79
CA PHE A 611 -38.22 25.30 -20.50
C PHE A 611 -39.59 25.14 -21.16
N ASN A 612 -39.73 24.08 -21.93
CA ASN A 612 -40.80 23.91 -22.89
C ASN A 612 -42.15 23.63 -22.21
N ALA A 613 -43.25 23.95 -22.87
CA ALA A 613 -44.57 23.44 -22.54
C ALA A 613 -45.42 23.38 -23.80
N THR A 614 -46.22 22.32 -23.97
CA THR A 614 -47.13 22.19 -25.12
C THR A 614 -48.40 23.05 -24.99
N GLY A 615 -48.57 23.74 -23.86
CA GLY A 615 -49.79 24.51 -23.52
C GLY A 615 -50.96 23.63 -23.08
N ALA A 616 -50.80 22.30 -23.11
CA ALA A 616 -51.75 21.38 -22.49
C ALA A 616 -51.67 21.49 -20.94
N GLY A 617 -52.75 21.09 -20.25
CA GLY A 617 -52.72 21.00 -18.79
C GLY A 617 -51.82 19.88 -18.27
N VAL A 618 -51.64 18.83 -19.08
CA VAL A 618 -50.74 17.68 -18.89
C VAL A 618 -50.29 17.21 -20.28
N SER A 619 -49.01 16.86 -20.44
CA SER A 619 -48.44 16.37 -21.69
C SER A 619 -47.55 15.15 -21.47
N ASN A 620 -47.34 14.37 -22.54
CA ASN A 620 -46.36 13.29 -22.61
C ASN A 620 -45.10 13.67 -23.39
N SER A 621 -45.03 14.88 -23.97
CA SER A 621 -43.82 15.39 -24.62
C SER A 621 -42.68 15.51 -23.62
N SER A 622 -41.51 15.02 -23.96
CA SER A 622 -40.32 15.04 -23.10
C SER A 622 -39.05 15.26 -23.91
N GLY A 623 -37.98 15.67 -23.23
CA GLY A 623 -36.64 15.83 -23.77
C GLY A 623 -36.18 17.26 -24.03
N ILE A 624 -34.91 17.35 -24.44
CA ILE A 624 -34.21 18.62 -24.71
C ILE A 624 -34.10 18.85 -26.22
N GLU A 625 -34.37 20.08 -26.66
CA GLU A 625 -34.12 20.56 -28.03
C GLU A 625 -33.36 21.91 -28.02
N THR A 626 -32.56 22.13 -29.07
CA THR A 626 -31.82 23.38 -29.27
C THR A 626 -32.15 23.98 -30.62
N TYR A 627 -32.52 25.26 -30.64
CA TYR A 627 -32.90 26.01 -31.83
C TYR A 627 -31.80 26.99 -32.25
N TRP A 628 -31.56 27.10 -33.56
CA TRP A 628 -30.86 28.24 -34.17
C TRP A 628 -31.73 28.93 -35.22
N TYR A 629 -31.26 30.03 -35.80
CA TYR A 629 -32.10 30.89 -36.63
C TYR A 629 -32.47 30.28 -38.00
N GLN A 630 -33.77 30.06 -38.24
CA GLN A 630 -34.31 29.73 -39.58
C GLN A 630 -34.38 31.01 -40.42
N TYR A 631 -33.51 31.15 -41.44
CA TYR A 631 -33.63 32.25 -42.39
C TYR A 631 -34.99 32.25 -43.10
N ASP A 632 -35.65 33.40 -43.07
CA ASP A 632 -36.97 33.64 -43.66
C ASP A 632 -36.93 34.96 -44.44
N PRO A 633 -37.01 34.93 -45.79
CA PRO A 633 -36.96 36.14 -46.60
C PRO A 633 -38.20 37.02 -46.44
N GLU A 634 -39.35 36.47 -46.03
CA GLU A 634 -40.61 37.21 -45.87
C GLU A 634 -40.71 37.83 -44.48
N TYR A 635 -40.18 37.17 -43.44
CA TYR A 635 -40.12 37.70 -42.06
C TYR A 635 -38.76 38.38 -41.75
N GLN A 636 -38.57 39.54 -42.37
CA GLN A 636 -37.38 40.39 -42.20
C GLN A 636 -37.13 40.86 -40.74
N PRO A 637 -35.86 41.12 -40.35
CA PRO A 637 -35.50 41.59 -39.02
C PRO A 637 -35.76 43.10 -38.86
N LYS A 638 -35.95 43.53 -37.63
CA LYS A 638 -36.06 44.95 -37.26
C LYS A 638 -34.69 45.60 -37.06
N ILE A 639 -33.81 44.94 -36.31
CA ILE A 639 -32.53 45.52 -35.84
C ILE A 639 -31.28 44.78 -36.37
N ASN A 640 -31.46 43.74 -37.20
CA ASN A 640 -30.38 42.84 -37.63
C ASN A 640 -30.30 42.66 -39.16
N LYS A 641 -30.50 43.73 -39.93
CA LYS A 641 -30.66 43.62 -41.40
C LYS A 641 -29.45 43.02 -42.13
N GLU A 642 -28.24 43.17 -41.58
CA GLU A 642 -27.00 42.74 -42.22
C GLU A 642 -26.62 41.29 -41.87
N MET A 643 -26.70 40.91 -40.58
CA MET A 643 -26.24 39.59 -40.12
C MET A 643 -27.34 38.52 -40.09
N HIS A 644 -28.61 38.89 -40.32
CA HIS A 644 -29.76 37.98 -40.36
C HIS A 644 -29.58 36.80 -41.35
N ASN A 645 -29.00 37.03 -42.53
CA ASN A 645 -28.66 35.98 -43.51
C ASN A 645 -27.15 35.86 -43.77
N ASN A 646 -26.31 36.18 -42.78
CA ASN A 646 -24.86 36.05 -42.91
C ASN A 646 -24.45 34.56 -42.81
N PRO A 647 -23.79 33.97 -43.82
CA PRO A 647 -23.53 32.53 -43.86
C PRO A 647 -22.56 32.06 -42.76
N THR A 648 -21.58 32.89 -42.37
CA THR A 648 -20.64 32.57 -41.28
C THR A 648 -21.39 32.47 -39.95
N ARG A 649 -22.19 33.49 -39.62
CA ARG A 649 -23.01 33.51 -38.40
C ARG A 649 -23.99 32.33 -38.34
N LEU A 650 -24.64 31.99 -39.44
CA LEU A 650 -25.57 30.86 -39.49
C LEU A 650 -24.84 29.52 -39.28
N ALA A 651 -23.72 29.29 -39.95
CA ALA A 651 -22.90 28.09 -39.76
C ALA A 651 -22.35 27.98 -38.32
N GLU A 652 -21.92 29.10 -37.72
CA GLU A 652 -21.45 29.12 -36.34
C GLU A 652 -22.58 28.90 -35.33
N SER A 653 -23.79 29.39 -35.61
CA SER A 653 -24.99 29.10 -34.80
C SER A 653 -25.38 27.61 -34.89
N GLU A 654 -25.24 27.00 -36.08
CA GLU A 654 -25.45 25.57 -36.28
C GLU A 654 -24.43 24.72 -35.50
N ILE A 655 -23.14 25.06 -35.56
CA ILE A 655 -22.10 24.38 -34.77
C ILE A 655 -22.39 24.54 -33.26
N LEU A 656 -22.78 25.75 -32.81
CA LEU A 656 -23.08 26.03 -31.40
C LEU A 656 -24.27 25.19 -30.93
N ALA A 657 -25.36 25.15 -31.71
CA ALA A 657 -26.55 24.37 -31.40
C ALA A 657 -26.23 22.88 -31.29
N ASN A 658 -25.43 22.33 -32.22
CA ASN A 658 -25.03 20.92 -32.17
C ASN A 658 -24.12 20.64 -30.96
N LYS A 659 -23.12 21.48 -30.66
CA LYS A 659 -22.22 21.25 -29.52
C LYS A 659 -22.87 21.42 -28.16
N VAL A 660 -23.86 22.30 -28.06
CA VAL A 660 -24.71 22.42 -26.87
C VAL A 660 -25.66 21.23 -26.74
N GLN A 661 -26.35 20.82 -27.80
CA GLN A 661 -27.24 19.65 -27.79
C GLN A 661 -26.49 18.34 -27.46
N GLU A 662 -25.33 18.09 -28.10
CA GLU A 662 -24.46 16.94 -27.81
C GLU A 662 -24.09 16.87 -26.32
N SER A 663 -23.71 18.01 -25.74
CA SER A 663 -23.24 18.10 -24.36
C SER A 663 -24.38 17.96 -23.35
N LEU A 664 -25.53 18.61 -23.61
CA LEU A 664 -26.75 18.50 -22.81
C LEU A 664 -27.21 17.05 -22.70
N ILE A 665 -27.35 16.34 -23.82
CA ILE A 665 -27.81 14.95 -23.82
C ILE A 665 -26.81 14.02 -23.12
N LYS A 666 -25.50 14.22 -23.35
CA LYS A 666 -24.44 13.41 -22.72
C LYS A 666 -24.42 13.54 -21.19
N GLU A 667 -24.58 14.74 -20.65
CA GLU A 667 -24.53 14.99 -19.20
C GLU A 667 -25.87 14.69 -18.49
N THR A 668 -27.01 14.91 -19.16
CA THR A 668 -28.35 14.73 -18.56
C THR A 668 -28.90 13.31 -18.69
N GLY A 669 -28.68 12.65 -19.83
CA GLY A 669 -29.40 11.44 -20.23
C GLY A 669 -30.87 11.70 -20.64
N ALA A 670 -31.25 12.96 -20.87
CA ALA A 670 -32.60 13.32 -21.31
C ALA A 670 -32.89 12.83 -22.74
N VAL A 671 -34.18 12.78 -23.11
CA VAL A 671 -34.60 12.42 -24.48
C VAL A 671 -34.06 13.44 -25.47
N ASN A 672 -33.33 12.98 -26.50
CA ASN A 672 -32.76 13.86 -27.53
C ASN A 672 -33.81 14.20 -28.59
N ARG A 673 -34.28 15.44 -28.59
CA ARG A 673 -35.26 15.94 -29.58
C ARG A 673 -34.62 16.63 -30.79
N GLY A 674 -33.29 16.68 -30.82
CA GLY A 674 -32.46 17.19 -31.91
C GLY A 674 -32.21 18.70 -31.91
N VAL A 675 -31.36 19.13 -32.84
CA VAL A 675 -31.20 20.53 -33.22
C VAL A 675 -32.26 20.91 -34.24
N ARG A 676 -32.84 22.10 -34.10
CA ARG A 676 -33.93 22.63 -34.93
C ARG A 676 -33.60 24.05 -35.40
N ARG A 677 -34.41 24.55 -36.34
CA ARG A 677 -34.36 25.94 -36.81
C ARG A 677 -35.73 26.58 -36.65
N GLU A 678 -35.76 27.82 -36.16
CA GLU A 678 -37.01 28.58 -36.00
C GLU A 678 -36.77 30.09 -36.11
N THR A 679 -37.81 30.86 -36.44
CA THR A 679 -37.81 32.31 -36.68
C THR A 679 -38.11 33.10 -35.39
N PHE A 680 -37.71 32.57 -34.23
CA PHE A 680 -37.85 33.24 -32.93
C PHE A 680 -37.18 34.62 -32.93
N ALA A 681 -37.80 35.61 -32.27
CA ALA A 681 -37.31 36.99 -32.28
C ALA A 681 -35.87 37.11 -31.76
N VAL A 682 -35.54 36.48 -30.62
CA VAL A 682 -34.19 36.47 -30.04
C VAL A 682 -33.13 35.78 -30.91
N LEU A 683 -33.53 34.99 -31.92
CA LEU A 683 -32.63 34.37 -32.89
C LEU A 683 -32.54 35.16 -34.21
N ARG A 684 -33.66 35.76 -34.64
CA ARG A 684 -33.71 36.61 -35.85
C ARG A 684 -33.02 37.95 -35.65
N GLU A 685 -33.22 38.59 -34.50
CA GLU A 685 -32.80 39.96 -34.21
C GLU A 685 -31.37 40.05 -33.62
N THR A 686 -30.74 38.93 -33.26
CA THR A 686 -29.37 38.90 -32.71
C THR A 686 -28.33 38.78 -33.83
N ALA A 687 -27.33 39.67 -33.87
CA ALA A 687 -26.36 39.82 -34.96
C ALA A 687 -25.15 38.88 -34.90
N ILE A 688 -24.96 38.20 -33.76
CA ILE A 688 -23.88 37.23 -33.51
C ILE A 688 -24.42 35.78 -33.58
N PRO A 689 -23.55 34.74 -33.52
CA PRO A 689 -23.99 33.35 -33.40
C PRO A 689 -24.94 33.17 -32.21
N ALA A 690 -26.12 32.58 -32.46
CA ALA A 690 -27.24 32.64 -31.52
C ALA A 690 -28.04 31.33 -31.47
N ILE A 691 -28.29 30.84 -30.25
CA ILE A 691 -29.15 29.68 -29.99
C ILE A 691 -30.19 29.94 -28.90
N LEU A 692 -31.25 29.13 -28.89
CA LEU A 692 -32.22 29.02 -27.80
C LEU A 692 -32.30 27.54 -27.38
N VAL A 693 -32.23 27.26 -26.08
CA VAL A 693 -32.28 25.90 -25.53
C VAL A 693 -33.56 25.66 -24.73
N GLU A 694 -34.22 24.54 -25.01
CA GLU A 694 -35.41 24.07 -24.32
C GLU A 694 -35.03 22.89 -23.43
N LEU A 695 -34.96 23.09 -22.11
CA LEU A 695 -34.25 22.19 -21.19
C LEU A 695 -35.12 21.08 -20.54
N GLY A 696 -36.32 20.86 -21.07
CA GLY A 696 -37.30 19.86 -20.64
C GLY A 696 -38.72 20.43 -20.56
N PHE A 697 -39.74 19.56 -20.50
CA PHE A 697 -41.16 19.96 -20.56
C PHE A 697 -41.78 20.16 -19.16
N MET A 698 -42.20 21.38 -18.87
CA MET A 698 -42.85 21.75 -17.61
C MET A 698 -44.26 21.16 -17.45
N ASP A 699 -44.95 20.85 -18.56
CA ASP A 699 -46.27 20.22 -18.57
C ASP A 699 -46.22 18.69 -18.55
N ASN A 700 -45.03 18.10 -18.51
CA ASN A 700 -44.83 16.65 -18.39
C ASN A 700 -44.73 16.22 -16.91
N PRO A 701 -45.63 15.35 -16.41
CA PRO A 701 -45.61 14.89 -15.01
C PRO A 701 -44.35 14.13 -14.58
N SER A 702 -43.61 13.55 -15.54
CA SER A 702 -42.37 12.81 -15.30
C SER A 702 -41.13 13.70 -15.33
N GLU A 703 -41.11 14.77 -16.14
CA GLU A 703 -39.98 15.70 -16.19
C GLU A 703 -40.08 16.83 -15.15
N LEU A 704 -41.27 17.36 -14.87
CA LEU A 704 -41.46 18.46 -13.90
C LEU A 704 -40.85 18.20 -12.50
N PRO A 705 -40.87 16.98 -11.93
CA PRO A 705 -40.19 16.67 -10.66
C PRO A 705 -38.66 16.66 -10.75
N VAL A 706 -38.09 16.49 -11.95
CA VAL A 706 -36.64 16.51 -12.22
C VAL A 706 -36.20 17.94 -12.54
N ILE A 707 -36.95 18.65 -13.40
CA ILE A 707 -36.74 20.05 -13.76
C ILE A 707 -36.65 20.95 -12.52
N LYS A 708 -37.43 20.68 -11.48
CA LYS A 708 -37.40 21.43 -10.20
C LYS A 708 -36.13 21.26 -9.36
N GLN A 709 -35.21 20.36 -9.71
CA GLN A 709 -34.06 20.02 -8.87
C GLN A 709 -32.85 20.90 -9.18
N ASP A 710 -32.29 21.54 -8.15
CA ASP A 710 -31.07 22.36 -8.30
C ASP A 710 -29.86 21.54 -8.77
N SER A 711 -29.82 20.24 -8.44
CA SER A 711 -28.86 19.27 -8.99
C SER A 711 -29.01 19.09 -10.50
N TYR A 712 -30.24 19.07 -11.03
CA TYR A 712 -30.51 19.03 -12.47
C TYR A 712 -30.14 20.35 -13.14
N HIS A 713 -30.49 21.51 -12.55
CA HIS A 713 -30.01 22.81 -13.02
C HIS A 713 -28.47 22.88 -13.08
N THR A 714 -27.78 22.28 -12.12
CA THR A 714 -26.32 22.23 -12.07
C THR A 714 -25.72 21.34 -13.18
N ARG A 715 -26.34 20.19 -13.47
CA ARG A 715 -25.98 19.34 -14.63
C ARG A 715 -26.22 20.06 -15.95
N LEU A 716 -27.38 20.71 -16.12
CA LEU A 716 -27.72 21.52 -17.29
C LEU A 716 -26.68 22.64 -17.52
N ALA A 717 -26.34 23.41 -16.49
CA ALA A 717 -25.37 24.50 -16.56
C ALA A 717 -23.94 24.02 -16.89
N LYS A 718 -23.51 22.90 -16.29
CA LYS A 718 -22.22 22.25 -16.61
C LYS A 718 -22.18 21.80 -18.08
N ALA A 719 -23.26 21.21 -18.58
CA ALA A 719 -23.39 20.75 -19.95
C ALA A 719 -23.41 21.89 -20.97
N LEU A 720 -24.12 22.99 -20.68
CA LEU A 720 -24.14 24.22 -21.47
C LEU A 720 -22.74 24.83 -21.56
N ALA A 721 -22.02 24.93 -20.43
CA ALA A 721 -20.64 25.41 -20.41
C ALA A 721 -19.70 24.52 -21.24
N GLN A 722 -19.82 23.20 -21.14
CA GLN A 722 -19.02 22.29 -21.97
C GLN A 722 -19.38 22.41 -23.46
N GLY A 723 -20.65 22.62 -23.81
CA GLY A 723 -21.09 22.87 -25.17
C GLY A 723 -20.50 24.15 -25.78
N VAL A 724 -20.38 25.20 -24.96
CA VAL A 724 -19.67 26.44 -25.32
C VAL A 724 -18.18 26.21 -25.54
N MET A 725 -17.48 25.49 -24.64
CA MET A 725 -16.05 25.18 -24.86
C MET A 725 -15.83 24.31 -26.10
N ASN A 726 -16.73 23.37 -26.35
CA ASN A 726 -16.73 22.53 -27.56
C ASN A 726 -16.99 23.35 -28.84
N TRP A 727 -17.74 24.46 -28.75
CA TRP A 727 -17.91 25.41 -29.85
C TRP A 727 -16.64 26.24 -30.09
N TYR A 728 -16.05 26.84 -29.05
CA TYR A 728 -14.80 27.60 -29.19
C TYR A 728 -13.72 26.77 -29.90
N GLY A 729 -13.51 25.53 -29.46
CA GLY A 729 -12.57 24.60 -30.09
C GLY A 729 -12.86 24.23 -31.55
N ALA A 730 -14.10 24.42 -32.02
CA ALA A 730 -14.51 24.19 -33.41
C ALA A 730 -14.45 25.45 -34.29
N VAL A 731 -14.33 26.64 -33.70
CA VAL A 731 -14.25 27.93 -34.43
C VAL A 731 -12.89 28.63 -34.31
N GLU A 732 -12.10 28.40 -33.26
CA GLU A 732 -10.70 28.87 -33.14
C GLU A 732 -9.76 28.24 -34.18
N GLY A 733 -10.14 27.11 -34.78
CA GLY A 733 -9.34 26.39 -35.78
C GLY A 733 -9.46 26.93 -37.22
N LYS A 734 -9.63 28.25 -37.41
CA LYS A 734 -9.89 28.89 -38.71
C LYS A 734 -9.14 30.21 -38.88
#